data_AF-A0A672FEA2-F1
#
_entry.id   AF-A0A672FEA2-F1
#
_cell.length_a   1.000
_cell.length_b   1.000
_cell.length_c   1.000
_cell.angle_alpha   90.00
_cell.angle_beta   90.00
_cell.angle_gamma   90.00
#
_symmetry.space_group_name_H-M   'P 1'
#
loop_
_entity.id
_entity.type
_entity.pdbx_description
1 polymer ?
#
loop_
_entity_poly.entity_id
_entity_poly.type
_entity_poly.pdbx_seq_one_letter_code
_entity_poly.pdbx_strand_id
1 'polypeptide(L)'
;MDTKAVFASVYSVCEENATFFSGGAKGSQGDAARRLVAAMKLIQEHARSLEPVVCGFAAVYHHFDFDPHIPANGYRSLVKVLRCCLLHIIHKGRYITANRRSIFFRVAHNAGEMEAYCNALCQLRALLYLAQRMLHDNSYGNLFFQDESGLSESFIREYSSMHKGCFYGRCLGFQFTPSIRPCLQTIAIGLVSFGENYKRHQSGIGVAASSFFTSGKYAIDPELRGAEFERITQNLDVHFWKTYWNITETEILSGLASMTSTQVKVNRALSVPPVPFDLPLAANHRASVTIPSPSSHIGTAPVQMRLISYDLREGQDSETLLSLSRSEGGAISLSLGLKTKRLPSSPYLLIHFHGGGFVAQTSKSHEPYLKSWSQDLGVPILSVDYSLAPEAPFPRALEECFYAYCWALRNHHLLGWTGEKVCLTGDSAGGNLCVTTSMRAAAFGVRMPDGIVAAYPATLLTASASPSRLLTLMDPLLPLSVLSRCLSAYAGTEPQTEKQAEKVSTLSLVRRDTALLLRDFRQGASNWIHSLLDPNRASASPGSAAEAPPAATDAVRKSISEATISSPHADPPIPTEASEFPGRKLSVKSQTCQDLGSHNPSSPRSTPPLSERAPEDVNFFLSKDGDSSMSSDLSSVAIPPPAGEDGAELEHPREFPLGFEPLRTEQLAEMKVLSSPVVKDPYCSPLLAPDNLLKGLPPIHIVACALDPMLDDSVMFAKRLRSVNQPVTLCVVDDLPHGFLSLSQLSKETREAAMVCGDHASTASWSGPTGACRPLPGKPVPSLLTPWREGSSPPAEGLKLPMGRARLPWQPRITPTLEVSALK
;
A
#
# COMPACT_ATOMS: atom_id res chain seq x y z
N MET A 1 -22.33 -15.34 -3.80
CA MET A 1 -23.54 -14.48 -3.74
C MET A 1 -23.83 -14.05 -5.16
N ASP A 2 -25.08 -14.14 -5.59
CA ASP A 2 -25.48 -13.85 -6.96
C ASP A 2 -25.40 -12.33 -7.26
N THR A 3 -24.63 -11.95 -8.29
CA THR A 3 -24.50 -10.56 -8.76
C THR A 3 -25.86 -9.96 -9.06
N LYS A 4 -26.79 -10.72 -9.66
CA LYS A 4 -28.13 -10.24 -9.99
C LYS A 4 -28.93 -9.85 -8.75
N ALA A 5 -28.80 -10.62 -7.67
CA ALA A 5 -29.48 -10.32 -6.41
C ALA A 5 -28.99 -9.01 -5.77
N VAL A 6 -27.71 -8.66 -5.95
CA VAL A 6 -27.16 -7.38 -5.49
C VAL A 6 -27.78 -6.22 -6.25
N PHE A 7 -27.77 -6.26 -7.59
CA PHE A 7 -28.37 -5.20 -8.42
C PHE A 7 -29.88 -5.05 -8.17
N ALA A 8 -30.62 -6.17 -8.08
CA ALA A 8 -32.04 -6.15 -7.73
C ALA A 8 -32.31 -5.46 -6.38
N SER A 9 -31.45 -5.69 -5.39
CA SER A 9 -31.55 -5.03 -4.08
C SER A 9 -31.27 -3.53 -4.16
N VAL A 10 -30.31 -3.10 -5.00
CA VAL A 10 -30.05 -1.68 -5.24
C VAL A 10 -31.28 -1.01 -5.86
N TYR A 11 -31.84 -1.59 -6.92
CA TYR A 11 -33.02 -1.03 -7.59
C TYR A 11 -34.19 -0.86 -6.62
N SER A 12 -34.51 -1.91 -5.86
CA SER A 12 -35.60 -1.90 -4.88
C SER A 12 -35.42 -0.83 -3.81
N VAL A 13 -34.25 -0.76 -3.18
CA VAL A 13 -33.99 0.18 -2.09
C VAL A 13 -33.97 1.63 -2.58
N CYS A 14 -33.42 1.89 -3.77
CA CYS A 14 -33.42 3.22 -4.36
C CYS A 14 -34.83 3.67 -4.76
N GLU A 15 -35.64 2.80 -5.37
CA GLU A 15 -37.01 3.10 -5.80
C GLU A 15 -37.93 3.40 -4.61
N GLU A 16 -37.87 2.57 -3.57
CA GLU A 16 -38.69 2.73 -2.37
C GLU A 16 -38.41 4.05 -1.66
N ASN A 17 -37.13 4.42 -1.53
CA ASN A 17 -36.74 5.68 -0.89
C ASN A 17 -37.03 6.88 -1.78
N ALA A 18 -36.75 6.81 -3.08
CA ALA A 18 -37.05 7.89 -4.01
C ALA A 18 -38.56 8.20 -4.02
N THR A 19 -39.41 7.18 -4.01
CA THR A 19 -40.88 7.34 -3.98
C THR A 19 -41.33 8.03 -2.69
N PHE A 20 -40.82 7.62 -1.53
CA PHE A 20 -41.19 8.22 -0.25
C PHE A 20 -40.81 9.71 -0.16
N PHE A 21 -39.58 10.06 -0.55
CA PHE A 21 -39.09 11.44 -0.44
C PHE A 21 -39.58 12.37 -1.56
N SER A 22 -40.16 11.83 -2.63
CA SER A 22 -40.81 12.62 -3.70
C SER A 22 -42.11 13.30 -3.25
N GLY A 23 -42.71 12.85 -2.13
CA GLY A 23 -44.02 13.29 -1.64
C GLY A 23 -44.10 14.69 -1.00
N GLY A 24 -43.03 15.50 -1.03
CA GLY A 24 -43.07 16.94 -0.73
C GLY A 24 -42.84 17.34 0.74
N ALA A 25 -41.61 17.68 1.07
CA ALA A 25 -41.28 18.50 2.24
C ALA A 25 -41.01 19.96 1.81
N LYS A 26 -41.49 20.95 2.58
CA LYS A 26 -41.24 22.39 2.36
C LYS A 26 -40.08 22.88 3.25
N GLY A 27 -39.26 23.81 2.77
CA GLY A 27 -38.11 24.37 3.51
C GLY A 27 -36.80 23.59 3.31
N SER A 28 -35.80 23.77 4.19
CA SER A 28 -34.47 23.15 4.09
C SER A 28 -34.48 21.61 4.12
N GLN A 29 -35.43 21.01 4.83
CA GLN A 29 -35.71 19.56 4.78
C GLN A 29 -36.17 19.10 3.39
N GLY A 30 -36.88 19.96 2.65
CA GLY A 30 -37.27 19.71 1.26
C GLY A 30 -36.08 19.68 0.31
N ASP A 31 -35.07 20.51 0.53
CA ASP A 31 -33.86 20.51 -0.29
C ASP A 31 -33.04 19.22 -0.12
N ALA A 32 -32.79 18.83 1.14
CA ALA A 32 -32.11 17.58 1.46
C ALA A 32 -32.87 16.34 0.93
N ALA A 33 -34.21 16.35 0.98
CA ALA A 33 -35.03 15.28 0.42
C ALA A 33 -34.91 15.21 -1.11
N ARG A 34 -34.93 16.35 -1.82
CA ARG A 34 -34.72 16.40 -3.28
C ARG A 34 -33.35 15.86 -3.67
N ARG A 35 -32.30 16.28 -2.95
CA ARG A 35 -30.92 15.77 -3.12
C ARG A 35 -30.84 14.26 -2.95
N LEU A 36 -31.46 13.72 -1.90
CA LEU A 36 -31.53 12.28 -1.68
C LEU A 36 -32.25 11.55 -2.82
N VAL A 37 -33.37 12.08 -3.31
CA VAL A 37 -34.09 11.51 -4.47
C VAL A 37 -33.21 11.52 -5.73
N ALA A 38 -32.50 12.62 -5.99
CA ALA A 38 -31.59 12.74 -7.13
C ALA A 38 -30.47 11.70 -7.05
N ALA A 39 -29.82 11.56 -5.89
CA ALA A 39 -28.79 10.55 -5.67
C ALA A 39 -29.31 9.13 -5.89
N MET A 40 -30.50 8.78 -5.38
CA MET A 40 -31.10 7.46 -5.57
C MET A 40 -31.38 7.15 -7.06
N LYS A 41 -31.88 8.12 -7.82
CA LYS A 41 -32.13 7.95 -9.26
C LYS A 41 -30.82 7.77 -10.04
N LEU A 42 -29.80 8.57 -9.72
CA LEU A 42 -28.50 8.49 -10.37
C LEU A 42 -27.77 7.17 -10.05
N ILE A 43 -27.88 6.68 -8.80
CA ILE A 43 -27.40 5.35 -8.43
C ILE A 43 -28.07 4.25 -9.26
N GLN A 44 -29.38 4.33 -9.49
CA GLN A 44 -30.09 3.35 -10.34
C GLN A 44 -29.59 3.39 -11.79
N GLU A 45 -29.31 4.58 -12.32
CA GLU A 45 -28.77 4.74 -13.68
C GLU A 45 -27.37 4.12 -13.81
N HIS A 46 -26.48 4.40 -12.87
CA HIS A 46 -25.16 3.78 -12.81
C HIS A 46 -25.27 2.25 -12.67
N ALA A 47 -26.15 1.77 -11.80
CA ALA A 47 -26.38 0.34 -11.60
C ALA A 47 -26.84 -0.36 -12.89
N ARG A 48 -27.80 0.21 -13.63
CA ARG A 48 -28.26 -0.35 -14.92
C ARG A 48 -27.14 -0.45 -15.95
N SER A 49 -26.25 0.53 -15.96
CA SER A 49 -25.12 0.57 -16.89
C SER A 49 -24.01 -0.41 -16.49
N LEU A 50 -23.85 -0.67 -15.20
CA LEU A 50 -22.79 -1.52 -14.64
C LEU A 50 -23.15 -3.00 -14.61
N GLU A 51 -24.42 -3.34 -14.46
CA GLU A 51 -24.90 -4.73 -14.40
C GLU A 51 -24.40 -5.60 -15.57
N PRO A 52 -24.58 -5.21 -16.86
CA PRO A 52 -24.06 -6.01 -17.98
C PRO A 52 -22.53 -6.08 -18.01
N VAL A 53 -21.84 -5.01 -17.61
CA VAL A 53 -20.36 -4.95 -17.56
C VAL A 53 -19.81 -5.95 -16.56
N VAL A 54 -20.40 -6.00 -15.35
CA VAL A 54 -20.00 -6.95 -14.31
C VAL A 54 -20.29 -8.39 -14.72
N CYS A 55 -21.45 -8.64 -15.34
CA CYS A 55 -21.77 -9.95 -15.90
C CYS A 55 -20.76 -10.39 -16.96
N GLY A 56 -20.33 -9.48 -17.83
CA GLY A 56 -19.27 -9.72 -18.81
C GLY A 56 -17.95 -10.09 -18.14
N PHE A 57 -17.46 -9.28 -17.19
CA PHE A 57 -16.21 -9.60 -16.48
C PHE A 57 -16.28 -10.94 -15.76
N ALA A 58 -17.40 -11.26 -15.11
CA ALA A 58 -17.58 -12.53 -14.42
C ALA A 58 -17.48 -13.75 -15.36
N ALA A 59 -17.74 -13.58 -16.65
CA ALA A 59 -17.58 -14.64 -17.64
C ALA A 59 -16.12 -14.87 -18.02
N VAL A 60 -15.24 -13.86 -17.96
CA VAL A 60 -13.91 -13.92 -18.61
C VAL A 60 -12.72 -13.74 -17.66
N TYR A 61 -12.90 -13.09 -16.52
CA TYR A 61 -11.80 -12.78 -15.58
C TYR A 61 -11.04 -14.02 -15.05
N HIS A 62 -11.61 -15.24 -15.16
CA HIS A 62 -10.99 -16.47 -14.70
C HIS A 62 -9.81 -16.90 -15.59
N HIS A 63 -9.80 -16.47 -16.86
CA HIS A 63 -8.68 -16.67 -17.78
C HIS A 63 -7.42 -15.92 -17.36
N PHE A 64 -7.56 -14.87 -16.55
CA PHE A 64 -6.45 -14.03 -16.10
C PHE A 64 -5.90 -14.44 -14.73
N ASP A 65 -6.54 -15.39 -14.05
CA ASP A 65 -6.10 -15.91 -12.76
C ASP A 65 -4.72 -16.56 -12.83
N PHE A 66 -4.02 -16.61 -11.70
CA PHE A 66 -2.76 -17.35 -11.58
C PHE A 66 -2.96 -18.85 -11.83
N ASP A 67 -3.99 -19.45 -11.23
CA ASP A 67 -4.54 -20.77 -11.54
C ASP A 67 -5.98 -20.87 -11.00
N PRO A 68 -6.74 -21.94 -11.35
CA PRO A 68 -8.13 -22.10 -10.91
C PRO A 68 -8.34 -22.16 -9.38
N HIS A 69 -7.29 -22.43 -8.61
CA HIS A 69 -7.36 -22.51 -7.14
C HIS A 69 -7.00 -21.19 -6.46
N ILE A 70 -6.28 -20.30 -7.16
CA ILE A 70 -5.87 -18.98 -6.68
C ILE A 70 -6.47 -17.92 -7.63
N PRO A 71 -7.77 -17.58 -7.46
CA PRO A 71 -8.49 -16.67 -8.34
C PRO A 71 -8.09 -15.21 -8.07
N ALA A 72 -6.98 -14.78 -8.66
CA ALA A 72 -6.36 -13.48 -8.40
C ALA A 72 -6.00 -12.76 -9.69
N ASN A 73 -6.61 -11.58 -9.88
CA ASN A 73 -6.28 -10.59 -10.90
C ASN A 73 -7.03 -9.27 -10.63
N GLY A 74 -6.59 -8.17 -11.23
CA GLY A 74 -7.18 -6.85 -11.02
C GLY A 74 -8.62 -6.68 -11.51
N TYR A 75 -9.09 -7.44 -12.51
CA TYR A 75 -10.51 -7.41 -12.90
C TYR A 75 -11.41 -7.91 -11.77
N ARG A 76 -11.01 -8.99 -11.10
CA ARG A 76 -11.70 -9.48 -9.88
C ARG A 76 -11.71 -8.41 -8.79
N SER A 77 -10.59 -7.73 -8.59
CA SER A 77 -10.45 -6.67 -7.59
C SER A 77 -11.41 -5.51 -7.86
N LEU A 78 -11.50 -5.02 -9.11
CA LEU A 78 -12.42 -3.95 -9.48
C LEU A 78 -13.88 -4.34 -9.26
N VAL A 79 -14.27 -5.55 -9.67
CA VAL A 79 -15.63 -6.07 -9.43
C VAL A 79 -15.92 -6.22 -7.94
N LYS A 80 -14.94 -6.65 -7.15
CA LYS A 80 -15.05 -6.76 -5.68
C LYS A 80 -15.26 -5.40 -5.04
N VAL A 81 -14.49 -4.38 -5.42
CA VAL A 81 -14.66 -3.00 -4.95
C VAL A 81 -16.04 -2.46 -5.31
N LEU A 82 -16.48 -2.62 -6.57
CA LEU A 82 -17.83 -2.22 -6.97
C LEU A 82 -18.89 -2.88 -6.09
N ARG A 83 -18.76 -4.19 -5.85
CA ARG A 83 -19.68 -4.92 -5.00
C ARG A 83 -19.69 -4.37 -3.56
N CYS A 84 -18.55 -4.02 -2.98
CA CYS A 84 -18.49 -3.38 -1.68
C CYS A 84 -19.25 -2.04 -1.67
N CYS A 85 -19.14 -1.24 -2.73
CA CYS A 85 -19.84 0.03 -2.89
C CYS A 85 -21.37 -0.19 -2.95
N LEU A 86 -21.84 -1.12 -3.80
CA LEU A 86 -23.25 -1.45 -3.93
C LEU A 86 -23.84 -2.03 -2.62
N LEU A 87 -23.08 -2.87 -1.91
CA LEU A 87 -23.51 -3.40 -0.62
C LEU A 87 -23.66 -2.30 0.44
N HIS A 88 -22.76 -1.30 0.45
CA HIS A 88 -22.90 -0.15 1.34
C HIS A 88 -24.14 0.69 0.98
N ILE A 89 -24.38 0.95 -0.30
CA ILE A 89 -25.58 1.64 -0.80
C ILE A 89 -26.86 0.91 -0.34
N ILE A 90 -26.91 -0.41 -0.50
CA ILE A 90 -28.06 -1.23 -0.05
C ILE A 90 -28.23 -1.11 1.47
N HIS A 91 -27.15 -1.28 2.23
CA HIS A 91 -27.18 -1.21 3.69
C HIS A 91 -27.71 0.16 4.15
N LYS A 92 -27.14 1.24 3.59
CA LYS A 92 -27.52 2.60 3.93
C LYS A 92 -28.95 2.92 3.52
N GLY A 93 -29.38 2.50 2.34
CA GLY A 93 -30.74 2.70 1.89
C GLY A 93 -31.77 1.92 2.71
N ARG A 94 -31.45 0.70 3.17
CA ARG A 94 -32.29 -0.04 4.13
C ARG A 94 -32.38 0.67 5.48
N TYR A 95 -31.27 1.22 5.96
CA TYR A 95 -31.27 2.06 7.17
C TYR A 95 -32.20 3.28 7.00
N ILE A 96 -32.15 3.96 5.85
CA ILE A 96 -33.05 5.08 5.53
C ILE A 96 -34.50 4.60 5.52
N THR A 97 -34.82 3.49 4.84
CA THR A 97 -36.17 2.92 4.83
C THR A 97 -36.73 2.68 6.24
N ALA A 98 -35.91 2.08 7.12
CA ALA A 98 -36.32 1.76 8.48
C ALA A 98 -36.47 3.00 9.39
N ASN A 99 -35.66 4.04 9.18
CA ASN A 99 -35.55 5.16 10.10
C ASN A 99 -36.17 6.47 9.58
N ARG A 100 -36.58 6.56 8.31
CA ARG A 100 -37.09 7.79 7.67
C ARG A 100 -38.29 8.45 8.35
N ARG A 101 -39.02 7.74 9.22
CA ARG A 101 -40.15 8.26 10.01
C ARG A 101 -39.77 8.65 11.45
N SER A 102 -38.52 8.41 11.85
CA SER A 102 -38.03 8.73 13.20
C SER A 102 -37.75 10.22 13.35
N ILE A 103 -38.07 10.78 14.53
CA ILE A 103 -37.77 12.18 14.87
C ILE A 103 -36.27 12.49 14.91
N PHE A 104 -35.42 11.47 15.09
CA PHE A 104 -33.96 11.62 15.10
C PHE A 104 -33.34 11.45 13.70
N PHE A 105 -34.16 11.19 12.68
CA PHE A 105 -33.68 11.00 11.31
C PHE A 105 -33.20 12.33 10.70
N ARG A 106 -31.92 12.38 10.35
CA ARG A 106 -31.30 13.55 9.72
C ARG A 106 -31.24 13.35 8.22
N VAL A 107 -32.23 13.87 7.49
CA VAL A 107 -32.32 13.73 6.02
C VAL A 107 -31.03 14.21 5.33
N ALA A 108 -30.54 15.40 5.68
CA ALA A 108 -29.33 15.98 5.09
C ALA A 108 -28.07 15.12 5.27
N HIS A 109 -27.89 14.51 6.46
CA HIS A 109 -26.75 13.63 6.71
C HIS A 109 -26.80 12.36 5.86
N ASN A 110 -27.99 11.76 5.72
CA ASN A 110 -28.17 10.57 4.88
C ASN A 110 -28.08 10.88 3.38
N ALA A 111 -28.55 12.06 2.96
CA ALA A 111 -28.36 12.56 1.60
C ALA A 111 -26.87 12.68 1.26
N GLY A 112 -26.08 13.33 2.12
CA GLY A 112 -24.63 13.46 1.91
C GLY A 112 -23.90 12.12 1.82
N GLU A 113 -24.29 11.11 2.61
CA GLU A 113 -23.69 9.78 2.50
C GLU A 113 -24.06 9.06 1.20
N MET A 114 -25.32 9.15 0.77
CA MET A 114 -25.76 8.56 -0.49
C MET A 114 -25.13 9.26 -1.71
N GLU A 115 -24.98 10.58 -1.68
CA GLU A 115 -24.29 11.34 -2.71
C GLU A 115 -22.81 10.98 -2.81
N ALA A 116 -22.11 10.83 -1.67
CA ALA A 116 -20.71 10.42 -1.68
C ALA A 116 -20.52 9.03 -2.32
N TYR A 117 -21.39 8.06 -2.00
CA TYR A 117 -21.37 6.74 -2.62
C TYR A 117 -21.86 6.76 -4.08
N CYS A 118 -22.74 7.69 -4.46
CA CYS A 118 -23.11 7.91 -5.85
C CYS A 118 -21.92 8.40 -6.68
N ASN A 119 -21.15 9.36 -6.15
CA ASN A 119 -19.94 9.87 -6.79
C ASN A 119 -18.87 8.78 -6.91
N ALA A 120 -18.67 7.98 -5.86
CA ALA A 120 -17.77 6.83 -5.90
C ALA A 120 -18.23 5.80 -6.95
N LEU A 121 -19.54 5.52 -7.04
CA LEU A 121 -20.11 4.61 -8.04
C LEU A 121 -19.92 5.13 -9.48
N CYS A 122 -20.05 6.44 -9.70
CA CYS A 122 -19.74 7.09 -10.97
C CYS A 122 -18.29 6.84 -11.40
N GLN A 123 -17.33 7.07 -10.49
CA GLN A 123 -15.92 6.81 -10.79
C GLN A 123 -15.61 5.33 -10.97
N LEU A 124 -16.24 4.43 -10.20
CA LEU A 124 -16.11 2.98 -10.41
C LEU A 124 -16.64 2.53 -11.77
N ARG A 125 -17.69 3.17 -12.29
CA ARG A 125 -18.17 2.97 -13.66
C ARG A 125 -17.12 3.36 -14.69
N ALA A 126 -16.47 4.50 -14.51
CA ALA A 126 -15.38 4.93 -15.38
C ALA A 126 -14.21 3.93 -15.36
N LEU A 127 -13.79 3.48 -14.17
CA LEU A 127 -12.72 2.50 -14.02
C LEU A 127 -13.05 1.16 -14.71
N LEU A 128 -14.29 0.69 -14.62
CA LEU A 128 -14.71 -0.54 -15.29
C LEU A 128 -14.76 -0.40 -16.82
N TYR A 129 -15.12 0.77 -17.35
CA TYR A 129 -15.02 1.03 -18.79
C TYR A 129 -13.56 1.04 -19.28
N LEU A 130 -12.65 1.68 -18.53
CA LEU A 130 -11.22 1.61 -18.83
C LEU A 130 -10.72 0.15 -18.78
N ALA A 131 -11.18 -0.65 -17.81
CA ALA A 131 -10.85 -2.06 -17.74
C ALA A 131 -11.41 -2.87 -18.92
N GLN A 132 -12.62 -2.58 -19.43
CA GLN A 132 -13.17 -3.26 -20.62
C GLN A 132 -12.34 -2.97 -21.86
N ARG A 133 -11.79 -1.76 -21.98
CA ARG A 133 -10.85 -1.41 -23.05
C ARG A 133 -9.53 -2.16 -22.91
N MET A 134 -8.98 -2.24 -21.70
CA MET A 134 -7.78 -3.06 -21.47
C MET A 134 -8.02 -4.52 -21.87
N LEU A 135 -9.22 -5.06 -21.63
CA LEU A 135 -9.57 -6.42 -22.03
C LEU A 135 -9.58 -6.62 -23.56
N HIS A 136 -9.93 -5.58 -24.33
CA HIS A 136 -9.88 -5.61 -25.79
C HIS A 136 -8.45 -5.73 -26.32
N ASP A 137 -7.52 -4.99 -25.72
CA ASP A 137 -6.13 -4.94 -26.17
C ASP A 137 -5.25 -6.06 -25.58
N ASN A 138 -5.70 -6.67 -24.47
CA ASN A 138 -4.93 -7.71 -23.78
C ASN A 138 -4.98 -9.05 -24.51
N SER A 139 -3.81 -9.67 -24.62
CA SER A 139 -3.71 -11.09 -25.00
C SER A 139 -4.26 -11.98 -23.89
N TYR A 140 -4.76 -13.16 -24.27
CA TYR A 140 -5.31 -14.14 -23.33
C TYR A 140 -4.35 -14.41 -22.15
N GLY A 141 -4.87 -14.29 -20.93
CA GLY A 141 -4.14 -14.58 -19.69
C GLY A 141 -3.07 -13.56 -19.30
N ASN A 142 -2.89 -12.48 -20.07
CA ASN A 142 -1.94 -11.40 -19.79
C ASN A 142 -2.65 -10.17 -19.21
N LEU A 143 -2.04 -9.54 -18.20
CA LEU A 143 -2.61 -8.40 -17.47
C LEU A 143 -1.97 -7.06 -17.86
N PHE A 144 -0.83 -7.10 -18.58
CA PHE A 144 -0.18 -5.94 -19.16
C PHE A 144 -0.18 -6.08 -20.69
N PHE A 145 -0.13 -4.95 -21.40
CA PHE A 145 -0.25 -4.86 -22.85
C PHE A 145 1.06 -4.43 -23.53
N GLN A 146 1.16 -4.66 -24.85
CA GLN A 146 2.25 -4.15 -25.68
C GLN A 146 2.08 -2.65 -25.86
N ASP A 147 3.12 -1.85 -25.59
CA ASP A 147 3.11 -0.37 -25.65
C ASP A 147 2.74 0.21 -27.04
N GLU A 148 2.46 -0.60 -28.07
CA GLU A 148 2.13 -0.13 -29.41
C GLU A 148 0.74 0.53 -29.53
N SER A 149 -0.18 0.33 -28.57
CA SER A 149 -1.55 0.87 -28.64
C SER A 149 -1.74 2.27 -28.03
N GLY A 150 -0.72 2.85 -27.38
CA GLY A 150 -0.84 4.14 -26.68
C GLY A 150 -1.76 4.09 -25.43
N LEU A 151 -2.19 2.91 -24.99
CA LEU A 151 -3.15 2.76 -23.88
C LEU A 151 -2.59 3.23 -22.53
N SER A 152 -1.30 3.07 -22.27
CA SER A 152 -0.63 3.60 -21.06
C SER A 152 -0.72 5.13 -21.00
N GLU A 153 -0.53 5.82 -22.12
CA GLU A 153 -0.64 7.28 -22.20
C GLU A 153 -2.08 7.73 -21.96
N SER A 154 -3.04 7.05 -22.58
CA SER A 154 -4.46 7.34 -22.37
C SER A 154 -4.87 7.10 -20.90
N PHE A 155 -4.45 6.00 -20.30
CA PHE A 155 -4.69 5.70 -18.90
C PHE A 155 -4.16 6.80 -17.97
N ILE A 156 -2.91 7.26 -18.19
CA ILE A 156 -2.33 8.34 -17.38
C ILE A 156 -3.10 9.66 -17.58
N ARG A 157 -3.47 9.99 -18.82
CA ARG A 157 -4.28 11.19 -19.13
C ARG A 157 -5.64 11.16 -18.42
N GLU A 158 -6.34 10.02 -18.47
CA GLU A 158 -7.62 9.86 -17.79
C GLU A 158 -7.46 9.89 -16.27
N TYR A 159 -6.46 9.17 -15.73
CA TYR A 159 -6.15 9.21 -14.32
C TYR A 159 -5.89 10.64 -13.81
N SER A 160 -5.10 11.42 -14.55
CA SER A 160 -4.74 12.79 -14.17
C SER A 160 -5.94 13.73 -14.10
N SER A 161 -6.99 13.48 -14.87
CA SER A 161 -8.17 14.34 -14.98
C SER A 161 -9.40 13.85 -14.21
N MET A 162 -9.46 12.59 -13.77
CA MET A 162 -10.55 12.09 -12.95
C MET A 162 -10.53 12.64 -11.52
N HIS A 163 -11.71 12.98 -10.97
CA HIS A 163 -11.92 13.39 -9.60
C HIS A 163 -11.74 12.24 -8.60
N LYS A 164 -10.80 12.40 -7.67
CA LYS A 164 -10.37 11.33 -6.73
C LYS A 164 -10.92 11.56 -5.33
N GLY A 165 -11.23 12.80 -4.97
CA GLY A 165 -11.66 13.20 -3.62
C GLY A 165 -12.85 12.41 -3.08
N CYS A 166 -13.75 11.96 -3.96
CA CYS A 166 -14.89 11.10 -3.58
C CYS A 166 -14.51 9.81 -2.83
N PHE A 167 -13.31 9.26 -3.06
CA PHE A 167 -12.82 8.07 -2.35
C PHE A 167 -12.17 8.39 -1.00
N TYR A 168 -11.64 9.60 -0.81
CA TYR A 168 -10.88 9.97 0.39
C TYR A 168 -11.70 10.75 1.44
N GLY A 169 -12.96 11.05 1.10
CA GLY A 169 -13.94 11.61 2.01
C GLY A 169 -14.71 10.54 2.80
N ARG A 170 -16.04 10.51 2.67
CA ARG A 170 -16.90 9.55 3.40
C ARG A 170 -16.65 8.10 3.01
N CYS A 171 -16.20 7.87 1.77
CA CYS A 171 -15.95 6.54 1.24
C CYS A 171 -14.57 5.98 1.64
N LEU A 172 -13.75 6.70 2.43
CA LEU A 172 -12.39 6.26 2.71
C LEU A 172 -12.30 4.83 3.29
N GLY A 173 -11.65 3.96 2.51
CA GLY A 173 -11.38 2.57 2.87
C GLY A 173 -12.61 1.66 2.92
N PHE A 174 -13.71 2.02 2.24
CA PHE A 174 -14.95 1.22 2.24
C PHE A 174 -14.74 -0.22 1.70
N GLN A 175 -13.72 -0.42 0.87
CA GLN A 175 -13.38 -1.70 0.26
C GLN A 175 -12.60 -2.63 1.20
N PHE A 176 -11.98 -2.09 2.25
CA PHE A 176 -11.18 -2.87 3.20
C PHE A 176 -11.98 -3.33 4.41
N THR A 177 -11.39 -4.23 5.18
CA THR A 177 -11.95 -4.69 6.46
C THR A 177 -12.25 -3.51 7.40
N PRO A 178 -13.41 -3.50 8.10
CA PRO A 178 -13.77 -2.40 9.00
C PRO A 178 -12.73 -2.10 10.09
N SER A 179 -11.97 -3.09 10.54
CA SER A 179 -10.99 -2.96 11.63
C SER A 179 -9.84 -2.01 11.30
N ILE A 180 -9.45 -1.89 10.02
CA ILE A 180 -8.32 -1.03 9.62
C ILE A 180 -8.76 0.39 9.20
N ARG A 181 -10.04 0.62 8.93
CA ARG A 181 -10.54 1.91 8.44
C ARG A 181 -10.20 3.09 9.35
N PRO A 182 -10.30 2.98 10.69
CA PRO A 182 -9.89 4.06 11.59
C PRO A 182 -8.42 4.43 11.41
N CYS A 183 -7.54 3.44 11.22
CA CYS A 183 -6.12 3.69 10.96
C CYS A 183 -5.91 4.40 9.63
N LEU A 184 -6.55 3.94 8.54
CA LEU A 184 -6.47 4.60 7.23
C LEU A 184 -6.99 6.05 7.28
N GLN A 185 -8.04 6.30 8.06
CA GLN A 185 -8.54 7.66 8.32
C GLN A 185 -7.51 8.50 9.06
N THR A 186 -6.85 7.96 10.09
CA THR A 186 -5.77 8.66 10.80
C THR A 186 -4.61 9.00 9.87
N ILE A 187 -4.20 8.07 9.00
CA ILE A 187 -3.15 8.30 8.01
C ILE A 187 -3.58 9.42 7.06
N ALA A 188 -4.78 9.34 6.47
CA ALA A 188 -5.27 10.37 5.55
C ALA A 188 -5.38 11.76 6.20
N ILE A 189 -5.89 11.85 7.44
CA ILE A 189 -5.95 13.11 8.20
C ILE A 189 -4.54 13.64 8.49
N GLY A 190 -3.63 12.77 8.90
CA GLY A 190 -2.23 13.11 9.14
C GLY A 190 -1.54 13.64 7.89
N LEU A 191 -1.73 12.97 6.75
CA LEU A 191 -1.20 13.37 5.44
C LEU A 191 -1.68 14.76 5.07
N VAL A 192 -3.00 14.97 5.15
CA VAL A 192 -3.62 16.23 4.77
C VAL A 192 -3.17 17.37 5.68
N SER A 193 -3.15 17.15 7.00
CA SER A 193 -2.71 18.15 7.97
C SER A 193 -1.24 18.51 7.80
N PHE A 194 -0.40 17.52 7.52
CA PHE A 194 1.03 17.71 7.27
C PHE A 194 1.29 18.45 5.95
N GLY A 195 0.59 18.09 4.87
CA GLY A 195 0.73 18.74 3.56
C GLY A 195 0.27 20.19 3.51
N GLU A 196 -0.77 20.56 4.29
CA GLU A 196 -1.20 21.96 4.41
C GLU A 196 -0.08 22.83 5.03
N ASN A 197 0.62 22.30 6.04
CA ASN A 197 1.67 23.03 6.74
C ASN A 197 3.01 23.01 5.99
N TYR A 198 3.31 21.93 5.26
CA TYR A 198 4.51 21.82 4.42
C TYR A 198 4.58 22.92 3.35
N LYS A 199 3.45 23.24 2.70
CA LYS A 199 3.40 24.34 1.71
C LYS A 199 3.52 25.73 2.33
N ARG A 200 3.14 25.89 3.61
CA ARG A 200 3.17 27.19 4.31
C ARG A 200 4.54 27.54 4.90
N HIS A 201 5.41 26.55 5.16
CA HIS A 201 6.73 26.78 5.75
C HIS A 201 7.80 26.00 4.97
N GLN A 202 8.66 26.70 4.23
CA GLN A 202 9.98 26.15 3.90
C GLN A 202 10.82 26.18 5.21
N SER A 203 11.28 25.00 5.62
CA SER A 203 12.19 24.69 6.75
C SER A 203 11.70 24.96 8.19
N GLY A 204 11.33 23.88 8.90
CA GLY A 204 11.29 23.89 10.37
C GLY A 204 10.65 22.65 11.01
N ILE A 205 11.27 22.15 12.09
CA ILE A 205 10.78 21.05 12.96
C ILE A 205 9.45 21.42 13.67
N GLY A 206 9.06 22.70 13.68
CA GLY A 206 7.77 23.19 14.21
C GLY A 206 6.53 22.79 13.41
N VAL A 207 6.70 22.20 12.22
CA VAL A 207 5.61 21.76 11.34
C VAL A 207 4.91 20.50 11.87
N ALA A 208 5.63 19.59 12.53
CA ALA A 208 5.04 18.33 13.01
C ALA A 208 4.10 18.53 14.20
N ALA A 209 4.49 19.36 15.18
CA ALA A 209 3.70 19.59 16.39
C ALA A 209 2.46 20.48 16.15
N SER A 210 2.54 21.46 15.24
CA SER A 210 1.41 22.34 14.89
C SER A 210 0.36 21.65 14.02
N SER A 211 0.74 20.66 13.21
CA SER A 211 -0.17 19.87 12.36
C SER A 211 -1.22 19.07 13.15
N PHE A 212 -0.92 18.70 14.39
CA PHE A 212 -1.89 17.99 15.24
C PHE A 212 -3.06 18.90 15.67
N PHE A 213 -2.87 20.21 15.75
CA PHE A 213 -3.94 21.17 16.11
C PHE A 213 -4.85 21.54 14.92
N THR A 214 -4.34 21.52 13.68
CA THR A 214 -5.15 21.75 12.46
C THR A 214 -5.91 20.51 11.98
N SER A 215 -5.63 19.32 12.54
CA SER A 215 -6.21 18.04 12.13
C SER A 215 -7.73 17.92 12.36
N GLY A 216 -8.27 18.65 13.35
CA GLY A 216 -9.67 18.53 13.76
C GLY A 216 -10.67 18.81 12.65
N LYS A 217 -10.42 19.79 11.77
CA LYS A 217 -11.34 20.13 10.67
C LYS A 217 -11.48 19.00 9.66
N TYR A 218 -10.41 18.24 9.38
CA TYR A 218 -10.41 17.10 8.46
C TYR A 218 -11.00 15.82 9.07
N ALA A 219 -11.06 15.74 10.40
CA ALA A 219 -11.82 14.71 11.11
C ALA A 219 -13.32 15.01 11.10
N ILE A 220 -13.69 16.29 11.20
CA ILE A 220 -15.10 16.76 11.25
C ILE A 220 -15.73 16.79 9.86
N ASP A 221 -15.01 17.31 8.86
CA ASP A 221 -15.49 17.46 7.48
C ASP A 221 -14.80 16.45 6.54
N PRO A 222 -15.47 15.33 6.21
CA PRO A 222 -14.90 14.32 5.33
C PRO A 222 -14.80 14.81 3.88
N GLU A 223 -15.68 15.68 3.40
CA GLU A 223 -15.61 16.13 1.99
C GLU A 223 -14.42 17.06 1.80
N LEU A 224 -14.19 17.97 2.76
CA LEU A 224 -12.97 18.79 2.82
C LEU A 224 -11.71 17.93 2.88
N ARG A 225 -11.71 16.86 3.68
CA ARG A 225 -10.59 15.91 3.72
C ARG A 225 -10.34 15.27 2.36
N GLY A 226 -11.40 14.84 1.67
CA GLY A 226 -11.29 14.22 0.35
C GLY A 226 -10.68 15.14 -0.69
N ALA A 227 -11.22 16.37 -0.79
CA ALA A 227 -10.72 17.39 -1.72
C ALA A 227 -9.25 17.76 -1.44
N GLU A 228 -8.90 17.94 -0.17
CA GLU A 228 -7.55 18.32 0.21
C GLU A 228 -6.55 17.17 0.04
N PHE A 229 -6.96 15.92 0.28
CA PHE A 229 -6.15 14.73 0.00
C PHE A 229 -5.80 14.66 -1.49
N GLU A 230 -6.79 14.85 -2.36
CA GLU A 230 -6.58 14.89 -3.81
C GLU A 230 -5.58 16.00 -4.19
N ARG A 231 -5.79 17.24 -3.70
CA ARG A 231 -4.90 18.38 -3.96
C ARG A 231 -3.45 18.12 -3.52
N ILE A 232 -3.27 17.52 -2.34
CA ILE A 232 -1.95 17.24 -1.75
C ILE A 232 -1.23 16.14 -2.53
N THR A 233 -1.92 15.03 -2.80
CA THR A 233 -1.33 13.87 -3.48
C THR A 233 -0.93 14.15 -4.93
N GLN A 234 -1.63 15.06 -5.61
CA GLN A 234 -1.27 15.46 -6.98
C GLN A 234 -0.06 16.39 -7.02
N ASN A 235 0.16 17.25 -6.01
CA ASN A 235 1.04 18.42 -6.15
C ASN A 235 2.33 18.42 -5.30
N LEU A 236 2.60 17.38 -4.51
CA LEU A 236 3.74 17.38 -3.55
C LEU A 236 4.91 16.47 -3.96
N ASP A 237 6.11 17.02 -3.94
CA ASP A 237 7.36 16.38 -4.39
C ASP A 237 7.77 15.12 -3.59
N VAL A 238 8.80 14.43 -4.07
CA VAL A 238 9.34 13.24 -3.40
C VAL A 238 9.86 13.54 -1.99
N HIS A 239 10.38 14.75 -1.74
CA HIS A 239 10.89 15.15 -0.42
C HIS A 239 9.79 15.24 0.62
N PHE A 240 8.61 15.70 0.25
CA PHE A 240 7.42 15.66 1.09
C PHE A 240 7.11 14.21 1.51
N TRP A 241 7.03 13.29 0.55
CA TRP A 241 6.71 11.88 0.82
C TRP A 241 7.74 11.21 1.71
N LYS A 242 9.03 11.45 1.43
CA LYS A 242 10.14 11.01 2.27
C LYS A 242 10.00 11.53 3.70
N THR A 243 9.72 12.83 3.86
CA THR A 243 9.54 13.42 5.19
C THR A 243 8.32 12.84 5.90
N TYR A 244 7.18 12.74 5.21
CA TYR A 244 5.92 12.26 5.77
C TYR A 244 5.99 10.80 6.20
N TRP A 245 6.50 9.90 5.35
CA TRP A 245 6.66 8.49 5.71
C TRP A 245 7.67 8.26 6.82
N ASN A 246 8.68 9.14 6.96
CA ASN A 246 9.60 9.07 8.09
C ASN A 246 9.02 9.66 9.39
N ILE A 247 7.82 10.27 9.40
CA ILE A 247 7.18 10.75 10.65
C ILE A 247 6.93 9.59 11.61
N THR A 248 6.62 8.38 11.11
CA THR A 248 6.45 7.19 11.96
C THR A 248 7.71 6.84 12.75
N GLU A 249 8.87 7.31 12.31
CA GLU A 249 10.16 7.12 12.99
C GLU A 249 10.46 8.19 14.06
N THR A 250 9.61 9.22 14.19
CA THR A 250 9.75 10.23 15.26
C THR A 250 9.74 9.55 16.63
N GLU A 251 10.57 10.03 17.56
CA GLU A 251 10.77 9.41 18.89
C GLU A 251 9.46 9.18 19.68
N ILE A 252 8.46 10.04 19.48
CA ILE A 252 7.15 9.94 20.15
C ILE A 252 6.34 8.73 19.65
N LEU A 253 6.27 8.53 18.32
CA LEU A 253 5.49 7.44 17.72
C LEU A 253 6.23 6.10 17.80
N SER A 254 7.55 6.11 17.57
CA SER A 254 8.40 4.94 17.76
C SER A 254 8.44 4.50 19.24
N GLY A 255 8.37 5.43 20.19
CA GLY A 255 8.21 5.14 21.61
C GLY A 255 6.93 4.36 21.92
N LEU A 256 5.77 4.82 21.43
CA LEU A 256 4.49 4.14 21.62
C LEU A 256 4.43 2.76 20.93
N ALA A 257 4.98 2.64 19.71
CA ALA A 257 5.12 1.36 19.01
C ALA A 257 6.06 0.40 19.77
N SER A 258 7.14 0.90 20.36
CA SER A 258 8.09 0.08 21.13
C SER A 258 7.49 -0.47 22.43
N MET A 259 6.56 0.25 23.06
CA MET A 259 5.90 -0.18 24.30
C MET A 259 4.98 -1.39 24.10
N THR A 260 4.39 -1.52 22.90
CA THR A 260 3.46 -2.60 22.55
C THR A 260 4.13 -3.72 21.75
N SER A 261 5.34 -3.47 21.23
CA SER A 261 6.10 -4.45 20.45
C SER A 261 6.76 -5.52 21.33
N THR A 262 6.93 -6.72 20.75
CA THR A 262 7.72 -7.81 21.32
C THR A 262 9.10 -7.31 21.75
N GLN A 263 9.46 -7.57 23.00
CA GLN A 263 10.80 -7.28 23.51
C GLN A 263 11.78 -8.37 23.07
N VAL A 264 12.96 -7.95 22.60
CA VAL A 264 14.01 -8.84 22.09
C VAL A 264 15.32 -8.61 22.85
N LYS A 265 16.15 -9.64 23.02
CA LYS A 265 17.44 -9.54 23.72
C LYS A 265 18.53 -8.87 22.89
N VAL A 266 18.42 -8.93 21.56
CA VAL A 266 19.33 -8.25 20.63
C VAL A 266 18.50 -7.39 19.68
N ASN A 267 18.77 -6.08 19.69
CA ASN A 267 18.34 -5.13 18.67
C ASN A 267 19.46 -4.12 18.51
N ARG A 268 20.34 -4.31 17.53
CA ARG A 268 21.55 -3.48 17.35
C ARG A 268 21.65 -2.94 15.94
N ALA A 269 21.80 -1.62 15.83
CA ALA A 269 22.21 -0.97 14.60
C ALA A 269 23.71 -1.20 14.38
N LEU A 270 24.08 -1.70 13.22
CA LEU A 270 25.46 -1.97 12.80
C LEU A 270 25.82 -1.03 11.64
N SER A 271 27.10 -0.67 11.57
CA SER A 271 27.69 0.09 10.47
C SER A 271 28.88 -0.69 9.90
N VAL A 272 28.64 -1.43 8.83
CA VAL A 272 29.66 -2.30 8.23
C VAL A 272 30.55 -1.49 7.28
N PRO A 273 31.89 -1.48 7.48
CA PRO A 273 32.81 -0.79 6.60
C PRO A 273 32.71 -1.25 5.14
N PRO A 274 32.83 -0.34 4.15
CA PRO A 274 32.75 -0.68 2.73
C PRO A 274 34.11 -1.18 2.23
N VAL A 275 34.57 -2.31 2.74
CA VAL A 275 35.85 -2.91 2.38
C VAL A 275 35.60 -4.15 1.53
N PRO A 276 36.18 -4.26 0.32
CA PRO A 276 36.01 -5.44 -0.52
C PRO A 276 36.47 -6.71 0.20
N PHE A 277 35.80 -7.82 -0.11
CA PHE A 277 36.17 -9.11 0.46
C PHE A 277 35.88 -10.28 -0.46
N ASP A 278 36.59 -11.37 -0.25
CA ASP A 278 36.41 -12.58 -1.05
C ASP A 278 35.37 -13.52 -0.44
N LEU A 279 34.57 -14.12 -1.31
CA LEU A 279 33.68 -15.24 -1.00
C LEU A 279 34.01 -16.45 -1.88
N PRO A 280 33.87 -17.68 -1.37
CA PRO A 280 34.02 -18.87 -2.19
C PRO A 280 32.93 -18.94 -3.25
N LEU A 281 33.29 -19.37 -4.46
CA LEU A 281 32.33 -19.65 -5.52
C LEU A 281 31.46 -20.87 -5.15
N ALA A 282 30.18 -20.81 -5.48
CA ALA A 282 29.24 -21.91 -5.23
C ALA A 282 29.61 -23.18 -5.99
N ALA A 283 30.10 -23.05 -7.23
CA ALA A 283 30.51 -24.18 -8.07
C ALA A 283 31.86 -24.79 -7.67
N ASN A 284 32.74 -24.01 -7.02
CA ASN A 284 34.07 -24.46 -6.61
C ASN A 284 34.56 -23.71 -5.38
N HIS A 285 34.46 -24.33 -4.22
CA HIS A 285 34.88 -23.73 -2.94
C HIS A 285 36.39 -23.42 -2.82
N ARG A 286 37.23 -23.89 -3.76
CA ARG A 286 38.65 -23.53 -3.81
C ARG A 286 38.93 -22.24 -4.59
N ALA A 287 37.97 -21.77 -5.36
CA ALA A 287 38.04 -20.51 -6.07
C ALA A 287 37.17 -19.48 -5.35
N SER A 288 37.56 -18.21 -5.42
CA SER A 288 36.84 -17.11 -4.79
C SER A 288 36.49 -16.02 -5.81
N VAL A 289 35.48 -15.23 -5.44
CA VAL A 289 35.09 -14.00 -6.12
C VAL A 289 35.18 -12.85 -5.13
N THR A 290 35.75 -11.74 -5.59
CA THR A 290 35.83 -10.51 -4.79
C THR A 290 34.51 -9.75 -4.90
N ILE A 291 33.90 -9.49 -3.76
CA ILE A 291 32.69 -8.67 -3.64
C ILE A 291 33.12 -7.20 -3.53
N PRO A 292 32.79 -6.36 -4.53
CA PRO A 292 33.17 -4.96 -4.51
C PRO A 292 32.34 -4.16 -3.51
N SER A 293 32.94 -3.09 -2.98
CA SER A 293 32.21 -2.13 -2.15
C SER A 293 31.16 -1.38 -2.99
N PRO A 294 29.95 -1.15 -2.45
CA PRO A 294 28.96 -0.29 -3.09
C PRO A 294 29.52 1.11 -3.33
N SER A 295 29.35 1.65 -4.54
CA SER A 295 29.98 2.93 -4.92
C SER A 295 29.10 3.81 -5.79
N SER A 296 28.02 3.27 -6.38
CA SER A 296 27.16 4.03 -7.29
C SER A 296 26.60 5.28 -6.62
N HIS A 297 26.60 6.40 -7.36
CA HIS A 297 26.08 7.74 -7.04
C HIS A 297 26.71 8.49 -5.88
N ILE A 298 26.99 7.84 -4.74
CA ILE A 298 27.42 8.50 -3.49
C ILE A 298 28.81 8.05 -3.00
N GLY A 299 29.59 7.33 -3.82
CA GLY A 299 30.91 6.82 -3.45
C GLY A 299 30.85 5.69 -2.41
N THR A 300 32.01 5.22 -1.94
CA THR A 300 32.05 4.14 -0.95
C THR A 300 31.64 4.65 0.43
N ALA A 301 30.62 4.04 1.02
CA ALA A 301 30.10 4.41 2.34
C ALA A 301 29.73 3.17 3.15
N PRO A 302 29.83 3.20 4.50
CA PRO A 302 29.48 2.04 5.31
C PRO A 302 28.02 1.61 5.12
N VAL A 303 27.82 0.31 4.96
CA VAL A 303 26.48 -0.29 4.81
C VAL A 303 25.83 -0.40 6.16
N GLN A 304 24.67 0.22 6.30
CA GLN A 304 23.91 0.25 7.54
C GLN A 304 22.97 -0.97 7.60
N MET A 305 22.85 -1.57 8.77
CA MET A 305 21.99 -2.73 9.00
C MET A 305 21.57 -2.82 10.46
N ARG A 306 20.59 -3.66 10.77
CA ARG A 306 20.08 -3.91 12.12
C ARG A 306 19.98 -5.40 12.38
N LEU A 307 20.64 -5.86 13.43
CA LEU A 307 20.53 -7.23 13.93
C LEU A 307 19.46 -7.32 15.00
N ILE A 308 18.44 -8.15 14.76
CA ILE A 308 17.33 -8.43 15.67
C ILE A 308 17.38 -9.92 16.04
N SER A 309 17.37 -10.23 17.34
CA SER A 309 17.28 -11.61 17.83
C SER A 309 16.50 -11.64 19.13
N TYR A 310 15.40 -12.42 19.16
CA TYR A 310 14.60 -12.60 20.37
C TYR A 310 15.46 -13.12 21.53
N ASP A 311 16.25 -14.15 21.26
CA ASP A 311 17.25 -14.68 22.19
C ASP A 311 18.68 -14.25 21.83
N LEU A 312 19.52 -14.05 22.85
CA LEU A 312 20.96 -13.86 22.65
C LEU A 312 21.59 -15.19 22.19
N ARG A 313 22.22 -15.19 21.02
CA ARG A 313 22.91 -16.35 20.45
C ARG A 313 24.43 -16.16 20.46
N GLU A 314 25.16 -17.25 20.29
CA GLU A 314 26.63 -17.24 20.18
C GLU A 314 27.14 -16.21 19.15
N GLY A 315 28.21 -15.49 19.51
CA GLY A 315 28.84 -14.47 18.66
C GLY A 315 28.16 -13.10 18.64
N GLN A 316 26.87 -13.04 18.99
CA GLN A 316 26.10 -11.79 19.01
C GLN A 316 26.50 -10.85 20.17
N ASP A 317 27.38 -11.24 21.07
CA ASP A 317 27.97 -10.41 22.13
C ASP A 317 29.49 -10.28 22.00
N SER A 318 30.05 -10.68 20.85
CA SER A 318 31.48 -10.55 20.56
C SER A 318 31.91 -9.08 20.48
N GLU A 319 33.16 -8.81 20.89
CA GLU A 319 33.77 -7.48 20.77
C GLU A 319 33.78 -6.97 19.32
N THR A 320 33.99 -7.88 18.35
CA THR A 320 33.97 -7.56 16.92
C THR A 320 32.59 -7.06 16.45
N LEU A 321 31.49 -7.68 16.88
CA LEU A 321 30.16 -7.18 16.53
C LEU A 321 29.83 -5.88 17.27
N LEU A 322 30.26 -5.77 18.54
CA LEU A 322 30.06 -4.57 19.35
C LEU A 322 30.81 -3.36 18.77
N SER A 323 32.00 -3.54 18.19
CA SER A 323 32.74 -2.45 17.55
C SER A 323 32.10 -1.95 16.26
N LEU A 324 31.27 -2.78 15.61
CA LEU A 324 30.44 -2.40 14.47
C LEU A 324 29.13 -1.73 14.89
N SER A 325 28.75 -1.83 16.17
CA SER A 325 27.47 -1.32 16.67
C SER A 325 27.50 0.20 16.83
N ARG A 326 26.41 0.86 16.42
CA ARG A 326 26.20 2.30 16.60
C ARG A 326 25.39 2.56 17.87
N SER A 327 25.70 3.66 18.56
CA SER A 327 24.88 4.17 19.64
C SER A 327 23.67 4.90 19.05
N GLU A 328 22.48 4.32 19.16
CA GLU A 328 21.22 5.03 18.87
C GLU A 328 20.80 5.79 20.12
N GLY A 329 20.69 7.12 20.04
CA GLY A 329 20.45 8.03 21.16
C GLY A 329 19.07 7.95 21.84
N GLY A 330 18.45 6.78 21.92
CA GLY A 330 17.22 6.50 22.68
C GLY A 330 17.51 5.78 24.00
N ALA A 331 16.54 5.81 24.92
CA ALA A 331 16.66 5.34 26.30
C ALA A 331 17.58 4.12 26.46
N ILE A 332 18.56 4.27 27.37
CA ILE A 332 19.43 3.23 27.93
C ILE A 332 18.80 1.86 27.66
N SER A 333 19.36 1.11 26.69
CA SER A 333 19.15 -0.32 26.66
C SER A 333 19.70 -0.80 27.99
N LEU A 334 18.79 -0.89 28.97
CA LEU A 334 19.07 -1.43 30.29
C LEU A 334 19.55 -2.83 29.99
N SER A 335 20.87 -2.98 29.97
CA SER A 335 21.56 -4.24 30.05
C SER A 335 21.06 -4.90 31.31
N LEU A 336 19.97 -5.65 31.13
CA LEU A 336 19.30 -6.39 32.18
C LEU A 336 20.38 -7.25 32.85
N GLY A 337 20.66 -6.94 34.10
CA GLY A 337 21.40 -7.78 35.04
C GLY A 337 20.69 -9.11 35.36
N LEU A 338 19.81 -9.59 34.47
CA LEU A 338 19.34 -10.97 34.48
C LEU A 338 20.30 -11.79 33.65
N LYS A 339 20.83 -12.87 34.24
CA LYS A 339 21.65 -13.90 33.58
C LYS A 339 20.99 -14.33 32.26
N THR A 340 21.37 -13.69 31.16
CA THR A 340 20.82 -13.98 29.84
C THR A 340 21.46 -15.27 29.37
N LYS A 341 20.70 -16.36 29.41
CA LYS A 341 21.15 -17.65 28.89
C LYS A 341 21.46 -17.48 27.40
N ARG A 342 22.73 -17.61 27.04
CA ARG A 342 23.20 -17.65 25.66
C ARG A 342 22.73 -18.96 25.02
N LEU A 343 22.05 -18.86 23.87
CA LEU A 343 21.67 -20.00 23.05
C LEU A 343 22.72 -20.29 21.98
N PRO A 344 22.80 -21.52 21.47
CA PRO A 344 23.67 -21.83 20.33
C PRO A 344 23.27 -21.03 19.09
N SER A 345 24.18 -20.97 18.11
CA SER A 345 23.89 -20.42 16.79
C SER A 345 22.66 -21.08 16.15
N SER A 346 21.82 -20.27 15.51
CA SER A 346 20.67 -20.74 14.72
C SER A 346 21.15 -21.42 13.43
N PRO A 347 20.52 -22.52 12.96
CA PRO A 347 20.80 -23.03 11.61
C PRO A 347 20.33 -22.07 10.50
N TYR A 348 19.51 -21.08 10.87
CA TYR A 348 18.75 -20.25 9.96
C TYR A 348 19.01 -18.76 10.21
N LEU A 349 19.10 -17.98 9.14
CA LEU A 349 19.11 -16.52 9.15
C LEU A 349 18.03 -15.98 8.21
N LEU A 350 17.29 -14.97 8.67
CA LEU A 350 16.49 -14.14 7.77
C LEU A 350 17.25 -12.86 7.47
N ILE A 351 17.36 -12.51 6.19
CA ILE A 351 17.87 -11.20 5.76
C ILE A 351 16.69 -10.42 5.21
N HIS A 352 16.42 -9.27 5.82
CA HIS A 352 15.28 -8.44 5.54
C HIS A 352 15.66 -7.19 4.74
N PHE A 353 14.92 -6.90 3.68
CA PHE A 353 14.97 -5.61 2.96
C PHE A 353 13.62 -4.91 3.12
N HIS A 354 13.63 -3.68 3.63
CA HIS A 354 12.40 -2.96 3.98
C HIS A 354 11.67 -2.38 2.76
N GLY A 355 10.38 -2.11 2.91
CA GLY A 355 9.58 -1.33 1.96
C GLY A 355 9.85 0.18 2.02
N GLY A 356 8.97 0.98 1.41
CA GLY A 356 9.12 2.45 1.40
C GLY A 356 9.47 3.05 0.03
N GLY A 357 9.14 2.33 -1.06
CA GLY A 357 9.22 2.84 -2.42
C GLY A 357 10.62 3.25 -2.87
N PHE A 358 11.67 2.67 -2.28
CA PHE A 358 13.08 3.03 -2.45
C PHE A 358 13.47 4.44 -1.98
N VAL A 359 12.54 5.23 -1.43
CA VAL A 359 12.75 6.65 -1.11
C VAL A 359 12.65 6.97 0.39
N ALA A 360 12.05 6.09 1.18
CA ALA A 360 11.75 6.33 2.59
C ALA A 360 11.87 5.07 3.45
N GLN A 361 11.70 5.26 4.77
CA GLN A 361 11.72 4.25 5.82
C GLN A 361 13.09 3.60 6.05
N THR A 362 13.17 2.85 7.15
CA THR A 362 14.35 2.10 7.58
C THR A 362 13.92 0.76 8.20
N SER A 363 14.91 -0.05 8.60
CA SER A 363 14.73 -1.21 9.47
C SER A 363 13.95 -0.89 10.75
N LYS A 364 14.08 0.34 11.29
CA LYS A 364 13.42 0.76 12.53
C LYS A 364 11.91 0.80 12.38
N SER A 365 11.40 1.28 11.25
CA SER A 365 9.96 1.30 10.94
C SER A 365 9.33 -0.10 10.88
N HIS A 366 10.13 -1.12 10.52
CA HIS A 366 9.68 -2.50 10.30
C HIS A 366 9.94 -3.40 11.53
N GLU A 367 10.64 -2.90 12.55
CA GLU A 367 10.90 -3.61 13.80
C GLU A 367 9.69 -4.30 14.44
N PRO A 368 8.47 -3.71 14.49
CA PRO A 368 7.37 -4.30 15.24
C PRO A 368 7.00 -5.72 14.80
N TYR A 369 6.96 -5.99 13.49
CA TYR A 369 6.66 -7.35 12.99
C TYR A 369 7.92 -8.23 12.93
N LEU A 370 9.10 -7.66 12.66
CA LEU A 370 10.36 -8.40 12.66
C LEU A 370 10.70 -8.97 14.04
N LYS A 371 10.41 -8.24 15.12
CA LYS A 371 10.59 -8.75 16.49
C LYS A 371 9.63 -9.91 16.79
N SER A 372 8.39 -9.85 16.31
CA SER A 372 7.45 -10.97 16.40
C SER A 372 8.00 -12.18 15.64
N TRP A 373 8.41 -12.02 14.38
CA TRP A 373 8.96 -13.12 13.60
C TRP A 373 10.23 -13.72 14.21
N SER A 374 11.13 -12.90 14.76
CA SER A 374 12.32 -13.41 15.45
C SER A 374 11.96 -14.26 16.67
N GLN A 375 10.89 -13.89 17.39
CA GLN A 375 10.35 -14.68 18.50
C GLN A 375 9.68 -15.96 18.00
N ASP A 376 8.75 -15.84 17.07
CA ASP A 376 7.87 -16.93 16.62
C ASP A 376 8.65 -18.02 15.87
N LEU A 377 9.62 -17.61 15.04
CA LEU A 377 10.48 -18.52 14.28
C LEU A 377 11.73 -18.92 15.06
N GLY A 378 12.06 -18.19 16.13
CA GLY A 378 13.30 -18.39 16.89
C GLY A 378 14.56 -18.16 16.06
N VAL A 379 14.56 -17.26 15.07
CA VAL A 379 15.70 -17.00 14.19
C VAL A 379 16.25 -15.57 14.35
N PRO A 380 17.58 -15.38 14.20
CA PRO A 380 18.12 -14.03 14.04
C PRO A 380 17.67 -13.44 12.71
N ILE A 381 17.47 -12.13 12.69
CA ILE A 381 17.07 -11.35 11.52
C ILE A 381 18.08 -10.23 11.32
N LEU A 382 18.62 -10.11 10.11
CA LEU A 382 19.47 -9.00 9.68
C LEU A 382 18.69 -8.12 8.70
N SER A 383 18.25 -6.94 9.13
CA SER A 383 17.55 -5.97 8.28
C SER A 383 18.53 -4.95 7.72
N VAL A 384 18.56 -4.75 6.40
CA VAL A 384 19.48 -3.80 5.75
C VAL A 384 18.84 -2.43 5.63
N ASP A 385 19.57 -1.38 6.06
CA ASP A 385 19.21 0.03 5.89
C ASP A 385 19.91 0.57 4.64
N TYR A 386 19.39 0.20 3.46
CA TYR A 386 19.99 0.60 2.19
C TYR A 386 19.74 2.10 1.92
N SER A 387 20.62 2.70 1.12
CA SER A 387 20.56 4.11 0.74
C SER A 387 19.36 4.38 -0.17
N LEU A 388 18.71 5.52 0.07
CA LEU A 388 17.42 5.86 -0.53
C LEU A 388 17.55 6.87 -1.66
N ALA A 389 16.68 6.76 -2.64
CA ALA A 389 16.47 7.77 -3.67
C ALA A 389 15.76 9.01 -3.08
N PRO A 390 15.89 10.20 -3.70
CA PRO A 390 16.66 10.50 -4.92
C PRO A 390 18.18 10.67 -4.71
N GLU A 391 18.68 10.67 -3.48
CA GLU A 391 20.10 10.88 -3.20
C GLU A 391 20.98 9.69 -3.65
N ALA A 392 20.42 8.49 -3.58
CA ALA A 392 21.04 7.24 -4.01
C ALA A 392 20.10 6.46 -4.95
N PRO A 393 19.96 6.87 -6.21
CA PRO A 393 19.10 6.18 -7.18
C PRO A 393 19.64 4.78 -7.55
N PHE A 394 18.89 4.05 -8.35
CA PHE A 394 19.31 2.77 -8.90
C PHE A 394 20.70 2.88 -9.57
N PRO A 395 21.63 1.93 -9.36
CA PRO A 395 21.48 0.64 -8.68
C PRO A 395 21.97 0.64 -7.22
N ARG A 396 22.08 1.79 -6.54
CA ARG A 396 22.77 1.87 -5.24
C ARG A 396 22.18 0.95 -4.17
N ALA A 397 20.86 0.96 -3.98
CA ALA A 397 20.20 0.08 -3.01
C ALA A 397 20.49 -1.42 -3.26
N LEU A 398 20.50 -1.84 -4.54
CA LEU A 398 20.81 -3.21 -4.93
C LEU A 398 22.27 -3.58 -4.63
N GLU A 399 23.23 -2.68 -4.86
CA GLU A 399 24.63 -2.90 -4.50
C GLU A 399 24.78 -3.15 -2.99
N GLU A 400 24.13 -2.34 -2.16
CA GLU A 400 24.21 -2.44 -0.70
C GLU A 400 23.51 -3.69 -0.16
N CYS A 401 22.34 -4.04 -0.70
CA CYS A 401 21.64 -5.28 -0.34
C CYS A 401 22.46 -6.52 -0.69
N PHE A 402 23.07 -6.55 -1.90
CA PHE A 402 23.94 -7.63 -2.32
C PHE A 402 25.22 -7.72 -1.49
N TYR A 403 25.85 -6.58 -1.18
CA TYR A 403 27.02 -6.53 -0.31
C TYR A 403 26.69 -7.01 1.11
N ALA A 404 25.57 -6.57 1.68
CA ALA A 404 25.11 -7.00 3.00
C ALA A 404 24.81 -8.50 3.03
N TYR A 405 24.17 -9.05 1.99
CA TYR A 405 23.95 -10.49 1.83
C TYR A 405 25.27 -11.27 1.88
N CYS A 406 26.23 -10.86 1.04
CA CYS A 406 27.56 -11.47 0.99
C CYS A 406 28.32 -11.34 2.31
N TRP A 407 28.20 -10.19 2.97
CA TRP A 407 28.85 -9.94 4.26
C TRP A 407 28.26 -10.84 5.35
N ALA A 408 26.95 -11.07 5.35
CA ALA A 408 26.27 -11.96 6.28
C ALA A 408 26.70 -13.43 6.09
N LEU A 409 26.91 -13.88 4.85
CA LEU A 409 27.45 -15.21 4.56
C LEU A 409 28.87 -15.38 5.14
N ARG A 410 29.74 -14.39 4.94
CA ARG A 410 31.13 -14.42 5.43
C ARG A 410 31.22 -14.37 6.96
N ASN A 411 30.36 -13.57 7.59
CA ASN A 411 30.41 -13.24 9.02
C ASN A 411 29.33 -13.96 9.83
N HIS A 412 28.95 -15.18 9.40
CA HIS A 412 27.83 -15.89 9.99
C HIS A 412 27.96 -16.10 11.51
N HIS A 413 29.19 -16.37 11.97
CA HIS A 413 29.55 -16.52 13.38
C HIS A 413 29.28 -15.26 14.24
N LEU A 414 29.24 -14.05 13.66
CA LEU A 414 28.92 -12.81 14.40
C LEU A 414 27.41 -12.61 14.55
N LEU A 415 26.62 -13.15 13.61
CA LEU A 415 25.18 -12.91 13.52
C LEU A 415 24.35 -13.93 14.30
N GLY A 416 24.99 -14.89 14.96
CA GLY A 416 24.32 -15.93 15.74
C GLY A 416 23.69 -17.03 14.89
N TRP A 417 24.30 -17.36 13.75
CA TRP A 417 23.86 -18.47 12.90
C TRP A 417 25.03 -19.32 12.35
N THR A 418 24.73 -20.56 11.99
CA THR A 418 25.73 -21.56 11.58
C THR A 418 26.19 -21.39 10.13
N GLY A 419 25.49 -20.59 9.34
CA GLY A 419 25.70 -20.51 7.89
C GLY A 419 24.94 -21.59 7.11
N GLU A 420 24.05 -22.37 7.72
CA GLU A 420 23.41 -23.51 7.04
C GLU A 420 22.30 -23.12 6.07
N LYS A 421 21.34 -22.27 6.47
CA LYS A 421 20.22 -21.86 5.61
C LYS A 421 19.90 -20.38 5.77
N VAL A 422 19.68 -19.68 4.67
CA VAL A 422 19.38 -18.24 4.65
C VAL A 422 18.20 -17.96 3.73
N CYS A 423 17.25 -17.15 4.19
CA CYS A 423 16.14 -16.67 3.37
C CYS A 423 16.15 -15.16 3.29
N LEU A 424 15.86 -14.66 2.09
CA LEU A 424 15.61 -13.24 1.88
C LEU A 424 14.13 -12.97 2.10
N THR A 425 13.81 -11.96 2.87
CA THR A 425 12.44 -11.49 3.07
C THR A 425 12.36 -10.00 2.82
N GLY A 426 11.26 -9.53 2.26
CA GLY A 426 11.07 -8.11 2.04
C GLY A 426 9.67 -7.78 1.57
N ASP A 427 9.31 -6.52 1.73
CA ASP A 427 7.98 -6.02 1.42
C ASP A 427 8.03 -4.87 0.41
N SER A 428 7.10 -4.82 -0.53
CA SER A 428 7.04 -3.78 -1.57
C SER A 428 8.37 -3.65 -2.34
N ALA A 429 9.05 -2.49 -2.25
CA ALA A 429 10.41 -2.26 -2.77
C ALA A 429 11.47 -3.25 -2.23
N GLY A 430 11.35 -3.66 -0.97
CA GLY A 430 12.22 -4.68 -0.38
C GLY A 430 12.04 -6.06 -1.00
N GLY A 431 10.80 -6.41 -1.37
CA GLY A 431 10.49 -7.64 -2.09
C GLY A 431 11.13 -7.69 -3.49
N ASN A 432 11.21 -6.55 -4.17
CA ASN A 432 12.01 -6.39 -5.40
C ASN A 432 13.48 -6.69 -5.13
N LEU A 433 14.06 -6.05 -4.10
CA LEU A 433 15.47 -6.22 -3.73
C LEU A 433 15.83 -7.66 -3.36
N CYS A 434 14.89 -8.45 -2.80
CA CYS A 434 15.13 -9.88 -2.54
C CYS A 434 15.37 -10.66 -3.84
N VAL A 435 14.53 -10.43 -4.85
CA VAL A 435 14.63 -11.09 -6.15
C VAL A 435 15.91 -10.65 -6.87
N THR A 436 16.15 -9.35 -6.96
CA THR A 436 17.27 -8.78 -7.73
C THR A 436 18.62 -9.03 -7.06
N THR A 437 18.68 -9.07 -5.71
CA THR A 437 19.87 -9.54 -4.98
C THR A 437 20.19 -11.00 -5.29
N SER A 438 19.16 -11.84 -5.41
CA SER A 438 19.33 -13.26 -5.77
C SER A 438 19.82 -13.41 -7.21
N MET A 439 19.26 -12.64 -8.15
CA MET A 439 19.77 -12.59 -9.53
C MET A 439 21.25 -12.17 -9.56
N ARG A 440 21.64 -11.18 -8.74
CA ARG A 440 23.03 -10.72 -8.64
C ARG A 440 23.95 -11.76 -7.99
N ALA A 441 23.45 -12.51 -7.00
CA ALA A 441 24.17 -13.64 -6.40
C ALA A 441 24.46 -14.73 -7.42
N ALA A 442 23.49 -15.08 -8.26
CA ALA A 442 23.68 -16.01 -9.37
C ALA A 442 24.73 -15.50 -10.37
N ALA A 443 24.67 -14.22 -10.74
CA ALA A 443 25.61 -13.60 -11.66
C ALA A 443 27.07 -13.58 -11.14
N PHE A 444 27.26 -13.37 -9.84
CA PHE A 444 28.59 -13.42 -9.18
C PHE A 444 29.06 -14.84 -8.87
N GLY A 445 28.20 -15.86 -9.05
CA GLY A 445 28.51 -17.24 -8.72
C GLY A 445 28.72 -17.49 -7.22
N VAL A 446 28.20 -16.61 -6.36
CA VAL A 446 28.18 -16.84 -4.91
C VAL A 446 27.03 -17.77 -4.55
N ARG A 447 27.04 -18.29 -3.33
CA ARG A 447 25.93 -19.09 -2.82
C ARG A 447 24.60 -18.31 -2.95
N MET A 448 23.58 -18.96 -3.50
CA MET A 448 22.21 -18.44 -3.55
C MET A 448 21.52 -18.58 -2.19
N PRO A 449 20.55 -17.71 -1.86
CA PRO A 449 19.70 -17.94 -0.70
C PRO A 449 18.85 -19.20 -0.90
N ASP A 450 18.41 -19.79 0.20
CA ASP A 450 17.62 -21.03 0.19
C ASP A 450 16.13 -20.79 -0.07
N GLY A 451 15.66 -19.54 0.04
CA GLY A 451 14.29 -19.13 -0.24
C GLY A 451 14.12 -17.62 -0.30
N ILE A 452 13.04 -17.17 -0.92
CA ILE A 452 12.60 -15.77 -0.96
C ILE A 452 11.15 -15.69 -0.46
N VAL A 453 10.88 -14.75 0.44
CA VAL A 453 9.51 -14.35 0.83
C VAL A 453 9.30 -12.88 0.48
N ALA A 454 8.43 -12.62 -0.48
CA ALA A 454 8.18 -11.29 -1.02
C ALA A 454 6.72 -10.89 -0.76
N ALA A 455 6.49 -9.94 0.14
CA ALA A 455 5.16 -9.41 0.41
C ALA A 455 4.85 -8.24 -0.54
N TYR A 456 3.75 -8.35 -1.29
CA TYR A 456 3.24 -7.37 -2.26
C TYR A 456 4.36 -6.68 -3.07
N PRO A 457 5.25 -7.44 -3.72
CA PRO A 457 6.49 -6.92 -4.28
C PRO A 457 6.27 -6.02 -5.50
N ALA A 458 7.10 -4.99 -5.63
CA ALA A 458 7.13 -4.12 -6.80
C ALA A 458 8.00 -4.73 -7.92
N THR A 459 7.46 -5.65 -8.72
CA THR A 459 8.23 -6.40 -9.73
C THR A 459 8.28 -5.73 -11.11
N LEU A 460 7.39 -4.77 -11.38
CA LEU A 460 7.39 -3.93 -12.59
C LEU A 460 7.39 -2.44 -12.23
N LEU A 461 8.54 -1.79 -12.41
CA LEU A 461 8.76 -0.40 -12.05
C LEU A 461 8.41 0.56 -13.20
N THR A 462 7.29 0.30 -13.88
CA THR A 462 6.73 1.18 -14.92
C THR A 462 5.35 1.71 -14.50
N ALA A 463 4.90 2.76 -15.17
CA ALA A 463 3.53 3.27 -15.05
C ALA A 463 2.57 2.61 -16.07
N SER A 464 2.92 1.43 -16.58
CA SER A 464 2.09 0.67 -17.52
C SER A 464 0.72 0.42 -16.89
N ALA A 465 -0.32 0.59 -17.68
CA ALA A 465 -1.66 0.38 -17.17
C ALA A 465 -1.94 -1.12 -16.95
N SER A 466 -2.81 -1.40 -15.99
CA SER A 466 -3.34 -2.74 -15.75
C SER A 466 -4.66 -2.61 -14.99
N PRO A 467 -5.49 -3.67 -14.95
CA PRO A 467 -6.70 -3.69 -14.14
C PRO A 467 -6.46 -3.36 -12.66
N SER A 468 -5.40 -3.89 -12.03
CA SER A 468 -5.08 -3.56 -10.64
C SER A 468 -4.58 -2.13 -10.48
N ARG A 469 -3.81 -1.59 -11.45
CA ARG A 469 -3.31 -0.20 -11.41
C ARG A 469 -4.45 0.83 -11.43
N LEU A 470 -5.65 0.50 -11.90
CA LEU A 470 -6.84 1.35 -11.76
C LEU A 470 -7.24 1.61 -10.29
N LEU A 471 -6.86 0.71 -9.36
CA LEU A 471 -7.11 0.88 -7.93
C LEU A 471 -6.31 2.05 -7.32
N THR A 472 -5.25 2.52 -7.98
CA THR A 472 -4.49 3.71 -7.54
C THR A 472 -5.37 4.96 -7.39
N LEU A 473 -6.54 5.01 -8.04
CA LEU A 473 -7.48 6.13 -7.90
C LEU A 473 -8.05 6.23 -6.47
N MET A 474 -8.11 5.11 -5.76
CA MET A 474 -8.76 4.98 -4.44
C MET A 474 -7.86 4.34 -3.37
N ASP A 475 -6.57 4.14 -3.67
CA ASP A 475 -5.62 3.57 -2.72
C ASP A 475 -5.04 4.67 -1.81
N PRO A 476 -5.22 4.57 -0.48
CA PRO A 476 -4.77 5.60 0.45
C PRO A 476 -3.25 5.66 0.64
N LEU A 477 -2.50 4.65 0.20
CA LEU A 477 -1.05 4.53 0.38
C LEU A 477 -0.29 4.68 -0.94
N LEU A 478 -0.86 4.16 -2.03
CA LEU A 478 -0.26 4.15 -3.37
C LEU A 478 -1.12 4.88 -4.43
N PRO A 479 -1.43 6.19 -4.28
CA PRO A 479 -1.89 6.97 -5.42
C PRO A 479 -0.86 6.94 -6.56
N LEU A 480 -1.32 6.94 -7.82
CA LEU A 480 -0.42 6.80 -8.99
C LEU A 480 0.62 7.94 -9.06
N SER A 481 0.27 9.14 -8.60
CA SER A 481 1.19 10.28 -8.55
C SER A 481 2.35 10.03 -7.58
N VAL A 482 2.09 9.38 -6.46
CA VAL A 482 3.11 8.99 -5.48
C VAL A 482 4.00 7.90 -6.07
N LEU A 483 3.39 6.87 -6.64
CA LEU A 483 4.11 5.78 -7.30
C LEU A 483 5.02 6.32 -8.40
N SER A 484 4.49 7.19 -9.28
CA SER A 484 5.26 7.81 -10.36
C SER A 484 6.45 8.64 -9.86
N ARG A 485 6.31 9.35 -8.72
CA ARG A 485 7.43 10.09 -8.10
C ARG A 485 8.48 9.17 -7.52
N CYS A 486 8.09 8.11 -6.81
CA CYS A 486 9.01 7.09 -6.33
C CYS A 486 9.80 6.44 -7.48
N LEU A 487 9.11 6.11 -8.57
CA LEU A 487 9.72 5.56 -9.77
C LEU A 487 10.72 6.53 -10.41
N SER A 488 10.35 7.80 -10.61
CA SER A 488 11.25 8.82 -11.15
C SER A 488 12.48 9.06 -10.27
N ALA A 489 12.30 9.11 -8.95
CA ALA A 489 13.38 9.27 -8.00
C ALA A 489 14.33 8.07 -8.03
N TYR A 490 13.79 6.85 -8.03
CA TYR A 490 14.60 5.63 -8.07
C TYR A 490 15.33 5.45 -9.41
N ALA A 491 14.68 5.79 -10.52
CA ALA A 491 15.30 5.79 -11.85
C ALA A 491 16.33 6.91 -12.06
N GLY A 492 16.42 7.89 -11.14
CA GLY A 492 17.33 9.02 -11.23
C GLY A 492 16.94 10.07 -12.28
N THR A 493 15.65 10.17 -12.63
CA THR A 493 15.16 11.07 -13.69
C THR A 493 14.60 12.40 -13.17
N GLU A 494 14.47 12.58 -11.84
CA GLU A 494 14.12 13.89 -11.30
C GLU A 494 15.29 14.88 -11.47
N PRO A 495 15.04 16.13 -11.91
CA PRO A 495 16.07 17.14 -11.95
C PRO A 495 16.57 17.42 -10.53
N GLN A 496 17.85 17.12 -10.28
CA GLN A 496 18.52 17.50 -9.04
C GLN A 496 18.47 19.02 -8.92
N THR A 497 17.52 19.53 -8.15
CA THR A 497 17.56 20.94 -7.77
C THR A 497 18.67 21.01 -6.72
N GLU A 498 19.87 21.42 -7.11
CA GLU A 498 20.97 21.72 -6.21
C GLU A 498 20.54 22.84 -5.24
N LYS A 499 19.80 22.49 -4.20
CA LYS A 499 19.83 23.23 -2.96
C LYS A 499 20.92 22.56 -2.15
N GLN A 500 22.07 23.21 -2.03
CA GLN A 500 23.07 22.90 -1.03
C GLN A 500 22.36 22.83 0.33
N ALA A 501 22.00 21.62 0.76
CA ALA A 501 21.61 21.39 2.13
C ALA A 501 22.87 21.59 2.95
N GLU A 502 22.97 22.75 3.61
CA GLU A 502 23.92 22.92 4.71
C GLU A 502 23.81 21.69 5.60
N LYS A 503 24.94 21.06 5.90
CA LYS A 503 25.08 19.98 6.87
C LYS A 503 24.71 20.50 8.26
N VAL A 504 23.43 20.73 8.51
CA VAL A 504 22.92 20.99 9.85
C VAL A 504 22.69 19.63 10.48
N SER A 505 23.62 19.27 11.37
CA SER A 505 23.50 18.13 12.26
C SER A 505 22.16 18.18 13.01
N THR A 506 21.24 17.32 12.61
CA THR A 506 19.92 17.12 13.22
C THR A 506 19.98 16.63 14.67
N LEU A 507 21.19 16.33 15.18
CA LEU A 507 21.41 15.82 16.54
C LEU A 507 21.67 16.90 17.60
N SER A 508 21.96 18.15 17.24
CA SER A 508 22.38 19.17 18.24
C SER A 508 21.29 20.15 18.71
N LEU A 509 20.09 20.13 18.12
CA LEU A 509 19.02 21.10 18.45
C LEU A 509 17.88 20.55 19.34
N VAL A 510 17.86 19.24 19.62
CA VAL A 510 16.76 18.59 20.39
C VAL A 510 16.90 18.79 21.92
N ARG A 511 18.03 19.32 22.40
CA ARG A 511 18.38 19.21 23.83
C ARG A 511 17.89 20.34 24.75
N ARG A 512 17.26 21.41 24.23
CA ARG A 512 16.99 22.61 25.07
C ARG A 512 15.53 22.99 25.34
N ASP A 513 14.55 22.57 24.54
CA ASP A 513 13.14 22.99 24.74
C ASP A 513 12.15 21.87 25.09
N THR A 514 12.62 20.65 25.30
CA THR A 514 11.79 19.49 25.65
C THR A 514 11.18 19.57 27.06
N ALA A 515 11.78 20.33 27.99
CA ALA A 515 11.34 20.35 29.39
C ALA A 515 10.06 21.16 29.66
N LEU A 516 9.77 22.19 28.84
CA LEU A 516 8.56 23.01 28.99
C LEU A 516 7.37 22.38 28.24
N LEU A 517 7.61 21.79 27.07
CA LEU A 517 6.60 21.11 26.24
C LEU A 517 6.02 19.85 26.93
N LEU A 518 6.82 19.16 27.75
CA LEU A 518 6.39 17.99 28.54
C LEU A 518 5.42 18.33 29.69
N ARG A 519 5.45 19.56 30.21
CA ARG A 519 4.60 19.95 31.35
C ARG A 519 3.16 20.23 30.91
N ASP A 520 2.98 20.81 29.73
CA ASP A 520 1.66 21.14 29.17
C ASP A 520 1.01 19.95 28.45
N PHE A 521 1.80 19.04 27.90
CA PHE A 521 1.32 17.79 27.28
C PHE A 521 0.66 16.83 28.28
N ARG A 522 1.12 16.85 29.54
CA ARG A 522 0.61 15.98 30.62
C ARG A 522 -0.82 16.33 31.04
N GLN A 523 -1.29 17.56 30.78
CA GLN A 523 -2.60 18.03 31.17
C GLN A 523 -3.68 17.86 30.07
N GLY A 524 -3.28 17.77 28.79
CA GLY A 524 -4.20 17.71 27.64
C GLY A 524 -4.43 16.32 27.03
N ALA A 525 -3.47 15.39 27.19
CA ALA A 525 -3.55 14.03 26.60
C ALA A 525 -4.48 13.07 27.36
N SER A 526 -4.93 13.42 28.57
CA SER A 526 -5.75 12.54 29.42
C SER A 526 -7.18 12.35 28.91
N ASN A 527 -7.74 13.25 28.10
CA ASN A 527 -9.14 13.13 27.68
C ASN A 527 -9.35 12.37 26.35
N TRP A 528 -8.33 12.25 25.51
CA TRP A 528 -8.42 11.54 24.22
C TRP A 528 -8.03 10.06 24.33
N ILE A 529 -7.00 9.74 25.12
CA ILE A 529 -6.54 8.36 25.33
C ILE A 529 -7.58 7.52 26.10
N HIS A 530 -8.33 8.12 27.02
CA HIS A 530 -9.42 7.43 27.74
C HIS A 530 -10.65 7.12 26.86
N SER A 531 -10.85 7.82 25.74
CA SER A 531 -11.94 7.50 24.80
C SER A 531 -11.62 6.31 23.89
N LEU A 532 -10.35 5.92 23.79
CA LEU A 532 -9.86 4.83 22.95
C LEU A 532 -9.65 3.52 23.74
N LEU A 533 -9.66 3.57 25.08
CA LEU A 533 -9.28 2.47 25.96
C LEU A 533 -10.40 1.90 26.85
N ASP A 534 -11.67 2.27 26.65
CA ASP A 534 -12.78 1.72 27.45
C ASP A 534 -13.73 0.83 26.62
N PRO A 535 -13.58 -0.52 26.66
CA PRO A 535 -14.47 -1.43 25.95
C PRO A 535 -15.79 -1.71 26.66
N ASN A 536 -16.04 -1.14 27.85
CA ASN A 536 -17.20 -1.49 28.68
C ASN A 536 -18.08 -0.28 29.00
N ARG A 537 -19.03 0.03 28.12
CA ARG A 537 -20.22 0.80 28.51
C ARG A 537 -21.47 0.29 27.82
N ALA A 538 -21.83 -0.95 28.13
CA ALA A 538 -23.16 -1.50 27.88
C ALA A 538 -23.59 -2.43 29.03
N SER A 539 -23.66 -1.90 30.25
CA SER A 539 -24.47 -2.47 31.34
C SER A 539 -24.43 -1.59 32.59
N ALA A 540 -25.48 -0.82 32.86
CA ALA A 540 -25.96 -0.51 34.22
C ALA A 540 -27.22 0.36 34.17
N SER A 541 -28.24 -0.06 34.91
CA SER A 541 -29.42 0.74 35.30
C SER A 541 -29.58 0.58 36.83
N PRO A 542 -30.51 1.31 37.52
CA PRO A 542 -30.22 2.54 38.24
C PRO A 542 -30.38 2.41 39.77
N GLY A 543 -29.78 3.32 40.56
CA GLY A 543 -30.25 3.58 41.92
C GLY A 543 -29.30 4.32 42.87
N SER A 544 -29.86 5.40 43.45
CA SER A 544 -29.65 5.96 44.80
C SER A 544 -28.85 7.27 44.92
N ALA A 545 -29.45 8.17 45.71
CA ALA A 545 -29.22 9.60 45.84
C ALA A 545 -28.30 10.01 47.02
N ALA A 546 -27.77 11.24 46.92
CA ALA A 546 -27.26 12.19 47.94
C ALA A 546 -26.00 12.88 47.36
N GLU A 547 -25.61 14.14 47.58
CA GLU A 547 -26.16 15.39 48.17
C GLU A 547 -25.26 16.53 47.57
N ALA A 548 -25.78 17.75 47.39
CA ALA A 548 -25.00 18.96 46.98
C ALA A 548 -24.66 19.84 48.22
N PRO A 549 -23.71 20.83 48.20
CA PRO A 549 -23.85 22.14 47.48
C PRO A 549 -22.48 22.86 47.16
N PRO A 550 -22.41 24.19 46.84
CA PRO A 550 -23.06 24.93 45.76
C PRO A 550 -22.12 25.86 44.89
N ALA A 551 -22.66 26.21 43.71
CA ALA A 551 -22.66 27.50 42.99
C ALA A 551 -21.37 28.23 42.53
N ALA A 552 -21.23 28.36 41.20
CA ALA A 552 -21.02 29.64 40.50
C ALA A 552 -21.54 29.55 39.04
N THR A 553 -22.13 30.63 38.57
CA THR A 553 -23.15 30.76 37.51
C THR A 553 -22.65 31.04 36.09
N ASP A 554 -23.42 30.52 35.13
CA ASP A 554 -23.77 31.04 33.79
C ASP A 554 -22.72 31.52 32.77
N ALA A 555 -22.66 30.80 31.63
CA ALA A 555 -22.72 31.45 30.31
C ALA A 555 -23.29 30.49 29.24
N VAL A 556 -24.36 30.97 28.61
CA VAL A 556 -25.28 30.31 27.69
C VAL A 556 -24.64 29.97 26.33
N ARG A 557 -24.88 28.74 25.87
CA ARG A 557 -24.73 28.30 24.47
C ARG A 557 -25.66 29.11 23.56
N LYS A 558 -25.10 29.76 22.53
CA LYS A 558 -25.84 30.14 21.32
C LYS A 558 -25.21 29.49 20.10
N SER A 559 -26.06 28.74 19.40
CA SER A 559 -25.93 28.24 18.04
C SER A 559 -25.68 29.39 17.07
N ILE A 560 -24.82 29.19 16.07
CA ILE A 560 -24.72 30.07 14.90
C ILE A 560 -24.92 29.23 13.64
N SER A 561 -25.93 29.64 12.88
CA SER A 561 -26.39 29.10 11.61
C SER A 561 -25.60 29.71 10.43
N GLU A 562 -25.77 29.05 9.28
CA GLU A 562 -25.38 29.43 7.92
C GLU A 562 -25.42 30.93 7.59
N ALA A 563 -24.43 31.39 6.83
CA ALA A 563 -24.48 32.65 6.08
C ALA A 563 -23.89 32.46 4.67
N THR A 564 -24.78 32.59 3.70
CA THR A 564 -24.57 32.76 2.25
C THR A 564 -23.87 34.08 1.95
N ILE A 565 -22.89 34.11 1.03
CA ILE A 565 -22.41 35.36 0.41
C ILE A 565 -22.32 35.17 -1.11
N SER A 566 -23.01 36.09 -1.80
CA SER A 566 -23.16 36.29 -3.25
C SER A 566 -22.04 37.15 -3.87
N SER A 567 -21.79 36.97 -5.17
CA SER A 567 -21.07 37.92 -6.05
C SER A 567 -21.98 39.10 -6.47
N PRO A 568 -21.46 40.22 -7.06
CA PRO A 568 -21.15 40.28 -8.51
C PRO A 568 -19.96 41.20 -8.98
N HIS A 569 -19.56 40.96 -10.23
CA HIS A 569 -18.74 41.66 -11.26
C HIS A 569 -18.20 43.10 -11.09
N ALA A 570 -16.98 43.37 -11.64
CA ALA A 570 -16.74 44.24 -12.82
C ALA A 570 -15.24 44.35 -13.25
N ASP A 571 -14.93 44.08 -14.53
CA ASP A 571 -13.76 44.57 -15.31
C ASP A 571 -14.11 45.97 -15.91
N PRO A 572 -13.20 46.89 -16.35
CA PRO A 572 -12.17 46.71 -17.43
C PRO A 572 -10.97 47.75 -17.37
N PRO A 573 -10.26 48.22 -18.44
CA PRO A 573 -9.92 47.68 -19.78
C PRO A 573 -8.38 47.69 -20.12
N ILE A 574 -8.04 47.05 -21.26
CA ILE A 574 -6.74 47.10 -21.97
C ILE A 574 -6.68 48.29 -22.93
N PRO A 575 -5.49 48.86 -23.22
CA PRO A 575 -5.22 49.47 -24.53
C PRO A 575 -4.01 48.85 -25.25
N THR A 576 -4.21 48.60 -26.54
CA THR A 576 -3.20 48.36 -27.59
C THR A 576 -2.77 49.67 -28.23
N GLU A 577 -1.46 49.91 -28.43
CA GLU A 577 -0.85 50.38 -29.68
C GLU A 577 0.69 50.55 -29.58
N ALA A 578 1.33 50.58 -30.76
CA ALA A 578 2.76 50.38 -31.02
C ALA A 578 3.58 51.68 -31.06
N SER A 579 4.90 51.60 -30.79
CA SER A 579 6.01 51.97 -31.70
C SER A 579 7.35 52.29 -30.98
N GLU A 580 8.44 52.02 -31.72
CA GLU A 580 9.76 52.72 -31.71
C GLU A 580 10.88 52.41 -30.67
N PHE A 581 11.93 51.75 -31.18
CA PHE A 581 13.36 51.79 -30.76
C PHE A 581 13.94 53.22 -30.78
N PRO A 582 15.08 53.59 -30.13
CA PRO A 582 16.38 52.88 -30.00
C PRO A 582 17.01 53.00 -28.56
N GLY A 583 18.14 52.44 -28.12
CA GLY A 583 19.33 51.81 -28.68
C GLY A 583 20.59 52.36 -27.98
N ARG A 584 21.39 51.51 -27.31
CA ARG A 584 22.89 51.52 -27.12
C ARG A 584 23.33 50.91 -25.78
N LYS A 585 24.03 49.76 -25.82
CA LYS A 585 25.52 49.53 -25.74
C LYS A 585 26.03 49.56 -24.29
N LEU A 586 26.71 48.55 -23.75
CA LEU A 586 27.99 47.91 -24.15
C LEU A 586 27.98 46.41 -23.78
N SER A 587 28.37 45.43 -24.62
CA SER A 587 29.74 45.04 -25.07
C SER A 587 30.66 44.70 -23.88
N VAL A 588 31.21 43.48 -23.73
CA VAL A 588 32.33 42.83 -24.49
C VAL A 588 32.25 41.32 -24.15
N LYS A 589 31.99 40.39 -25.10
CA LYS A 589 32.91 39.58 -25.95
C LYS A 589 33.98 38.77 -25.20
N SER A 590 34.40 37.55 -25.58
CA SER A 590 33.97 36.52 -26.54
C SER A 590 35.04 35.42 -26.59
N GLN A 591 34.74 34.33 -27.31
CA GLN A 591 35.66 33.50 -28.14
C GLN A 591 36.44 32.38 -27.42
N THR A 592 36.64 31.19 -28.00
CA THR A 592 36.83 30.75 -29.43
C THR A 592 36.89 29.22 -29.43
N CYS A 593 36.84 28.41 -30.51
CA CYS A 593 36.25 28.35 -31.85
C CYS A 593 36.54 26.93 -32.41
N GLN A 594 35.85 26.59 -33.49
CA GLN A 594 35.99 25.42 -34.38
C GLN A 594 37.24 25.46 -35.29
N ASP A 595 37.56 24.31 -35.93
CA ASP A 595 37.93 24.09 -37.36
C ASP A 595 38.80 22.82 -37.52
N LEU A 596 38.93 22.01 -38.59
CA LEU A 596 38.30 21.72 -39.90
C LEU A 596 39.07 20.48 -40.47
N GLY A 597 38.48 19.73 -41.42
CA GLY A 597 39.25 19.15 -42.55
C GLY A 597 39.54 17.62 -42.60
N SER A 598 39.14 17.01 -43.72
CA SER A 598 39.26 15.62 -44.21
C SER A 598 40.68 15.11 -44.56
N HIS A 599 40.96 13.80 -44.44
CA HIS A 599 41.73 12.96 -45.39
C HIS A 599 41.78 11.46 -44.97
N ASN A 600 41.64 10.54 -45.94
CA ASN A 600 42.08 9.12 -45.93
C ASN A 600 43.18 9.01 -47.04
N PRO A 601 44.14 8.04 -47.08
CA PRO A 601 43.93 6.59 -46.86
C PRO A 601 45.10 5.78 -46.22
N SER A 602 44.89 4.44 -46.10
CA SER A 602 45.84 3.29 -46.05
C SER A 602 46.17 2.59 -44.70
N SER A 603 45.91 1.28 -44.71
CA SER A 603 46.01 0.19 -43.68
C SER A 603 47.46 -0.30 -43.39
N PRO A 604 47.78 -1.26 -42.46
CA PRO A 604 46.93 -2.31 -41.84
C PRO A 604 47.14 -2.76 -40.36
N ARG A 605 46.07 -3.40 -39.83
CA ARG A 605 45.97 -4.53 -38.86
C ARG A 605 46.74 -4.52 -37.52
N SER A 606 45.98 -4.49 -36.41
CA SER A 606 45.91 -5.60 -35.42
C SER A 606 44.64 -5.49 -34.55
N THR A 607 44.13 -6.65 -34.13
CA THR A 607 42.80 -7.03 -33.61
C THR A 607 42.36 -6.48 -32.23
N PRO A 608 41.06 -6.13 -32.03
CA PRO A 608 40.42 -6.08 -30.71
C PRO A 608 39.44 -7.26 -30.46
N PRO A 609 39.15 -7.63 -29.21
CA PRO A 609 38.27 -8.74 -28.88
C PRO A 609 36.78 -8.34 -28.80
N LEU A 610 35.96 -9.20 -29.43
CA LEU A 610 34.58 -9.62 -29.13
C LEU A 610 33.50 -8.56 -28.78
N SER A 611 32.78 -8.20 -29.84
CA SER A 611 31.45 -7.59 -30.00
C SER A 611 30.46 -7.69 -28.85
N GLU A 612 29.89 -6.53 -28.49
CA GLU A 612 28.56 -6.35 -27.92
C GLU A 612 27.52 -7.10 -28.75
N ARG A 613 26.66 -7.89 -28.09
CA ARG A 613 25.45 -8.46 -28.70
C ARG A 613 24.31 -7.47 -28.52
N ALA A 614 23.56 -7.22 -29.59
CA ALA A 614 22.29 -6.51 -29.55
C ALA A 614 21.35 -7.18 -28.53
N PRO A 615 20.51 -6.41 -27.80
CA PRO A 615 19.53 -6.98 -26.90
C PRO A 615 18.54 -7.82 -27.70
N GLU A 616 18.41 -9.10 -27.34
CA GLU A 616 17.35 -9.96 -27.85
C GLU A 616 15.99 -9.32 -27.49
N ASP A 617 15.07 -9.23 -28.45
CA ASP A 617 13.71 -8.78 -28.22
C ASP A 617 13.01 -9.74 -27.25
N VAL A 618 12.97 -9.37 -25.97
CA VAL A 618 12.30 -10.13 -24.92
C VAL A 618 10.79 -9.98 -25.12
N ASN A 619 10.17 -10.97 -25.79
CA ASN A 619 8.72 -11.06 -25.86
C ASN A 619 8.16 -11.42 -24.46
N PHE A 620 7.79 -10.38 -23.71
CA PHE A 620 7.16 -10.44 -22.38
C PHE A 620 5.80 -11.17 -22.37
N PHE A 621 5.17 -11.33 -23.54
CA PHE A 621 3.83 -11.85 -23.68
C PHE A 621 3.85 -13.36 -23.72
N LEU A 622 3.10 -14.01 -22.81
CA LEU A 622 2.85 -15.45 -22.86
C LEU A 622 2.37 -15.80 -24.29
N SER A 623 2.93 -16.88 -24.85
CA SER A 623 2.83 -17.26 -26.27
C SER A 623 1.43 -17.15 -26.85
N LYS A 624 1.33 -16.69 -28.12
CA LYS A 624 0.11 -16.57 -28.94
C LYS A 624 -0.55 -17.90 -29.32
N ASP A 625 -0.33 -18.97 -28.56
CA ASP A 625 -0.96 -20.27 -28.83
C ASP A 625 -2.36 -20.29 -28.18
N GLY A 626 -3.30 -19.60 -28.82
CA GLY A 626 -4.71 -19.57 -28.42
C GLY A 626 -5.58 -20.44 -29.33
N ASP A 627 -6.27 -21.42 -28.75
CA ASP A 627 -7.36 -22.16 -29.39
C ASP A 627 -8.45 -21.20 -29.89
N SER A 628 -8.90 -21.37 -31.14
CA SER A 628 -9.86 -20.47 -31.80
C SER A 628 -11.23 -20.36 -31.12
N SER A 629 -11.60 -21.33 -30.28
CA SER A 629 -12.84 -21.30 -29.48
C SER A 629 -12.75 -20.40 -28.23
N MET A 630 -11.54 -20.08 -27.75
CA MET A 630 -11.33 -19.27 -26.54
C MET A 630 -11.28 -17.76 -26.83
N SER A 631 -11.04 -17.38 -28.09
CA SER A 631 -11.02 -15.99 -28.55
C SER A 631 -12.41 -15.35 -28.63
N SER A 632 -13.48 -16.16 -28.78
CA SER A 632 -14.84 -15.63 -28.91
C SER A 632 -15.40 -15.06 -27.61
N ASP A 633 -15.05 -15.65 -26.46
CA ASP A 633 -15.59 -15.23 -25.16
C ASP A 633 -15.09 -13.85 -24.74
N LEU A 634 -13.80 -13.55 -24.98
CA LEU A 634 -13.21 -12.25 -24.73
C LEU A 634 -13.83 -11.15 -25.62
N SER A 635 -14.08 -11.45 -26.90
CA SER A 635 -14.64 -10.49 -27.86
C SER A 635 -16.04 -9.97 -27.50
N SER A 636 -16.79 -10.72 -26.68
CA SER A 636 -18.14 -10.34 -26.24
C SER A 636 -18.17 -9.30 -25.11
N VAL A 637 -17.05 -9.13 -24.39
CA VAL A 637 -16.91 -8.25 -23.22
C VAL A 637 -15.95 -7.10 -23.49
N ALA A 638 -14.94 -7.34 -24.33
CA ALA A 638 -14.04 -6.35 -24.89
C ALA A 638 -14.80 -5.39 -25.79
N ILE A 639 -14.70 -4.08 -25.52
CA ILE A 639 -15.33 -3.05 -26.35
C ILE A 639 -14.22 -2.18 -26.97
N PRO A 640 -14.19 -2.00 -28.30
CA PRO A 640 -13.25 -1.08 -28.94
C PRO A 640 -13.55 0.38 -28.52
N PRO A 641 -12.59 1.30 -28.66
CA PRO A 641 -12.85 2.72 -28.40
C PRO A 641 -14.05 3.22 -29.22
N PRO A 642 -14.98 4.00 -28.62
CA PRO A 642 -16.10 4.59 -29.35
C PRO A 642 -15.62 5.38 -30.57
N ALA A 643 -16.16 5.06 -31.75
CA ALA A 643 -15.84 5.74 -33.00
C ALA A 643 -16.20 7.23 -32.94
N GLY A 644 -15.36 8.08 -33.52
CA GLY A 644 -15.70 9.48 -33.77
C GLY A 644 -16.89 9.60 -34.71
N GLU A 645 -17.77 10.58 -34.48
CA GLU A 645 -18.82 10.91 -35.45
C GLU A 645 -18.15 11.49 -36.71
N ASP A 646 -18.54 10.94 -37.87
CA ASP A 646 -18.26 11.46 -39.22
C ASP A 646 -16.80 11.66 -39.63
N GLY A 647 -15.99 10.60 -39.69
CA GLY A 647 -14.79 10.53 -40.55
C GLY A 647 -13.70 11.61 -40.32
N ALA A 648 -13.87 12.46 -39.32
CA ALA A 648 -12.88 13.39 -38.84
C ALA A 648 -12.03 12.64 -37.83
N GLU A 649 -10.72 12.61 -38.06
CA GLU A 649 -9.74 12.23 -37.06
C GLU A 649 -9.94 13.16 -35.85
N LEU A 650 -10.68 12.71 -34.84
CA LEU A 650 -10.57 13.30 -33.52
C LEU A 650 -9.11 13.12 -33.10
N GLU A 651 -8.43 14.20 -32.72
CA GLU A 651 -7.04 14.13 -32.22
C GLU A 651 -6.89 13.12 -31.06
N HIS A 652 -8.00 12.75 -30.41
CA HIS A 652 -8.04 11.78 -29.31
C HIS A 652 -9.31 10.89 -29.38
N PRO A 653 -9.19 9.54 -29.32
CA PRO A 653 -10.33 8.63 -29.26
C PRO A 653 -11.21 8.90 -28.02
N ARG A 654 -12.53 8.76 -28.15
CA ARG A 654 -13.43 8.83 -26.99
C ARG A 654 -13.12 7.68 -26.01
N GLU A 655 -12.91 7.99 -24.73
CA GLU A 655 -12.59 6.97 -23.71
C GLU A 655 -13.82 6.26 -23.14
N PHE A 656 -14.98 6.92 -23.20
CA PHE A 656 -16.20 6.48 -22.55
C PHE A 656 -17.39 6.41 -23.52
N PRO A 657 -18.42 5.59 -23.23
CA PRO A 657 -19.63 5.53 -24.05
C PRO A 657 -20.34 6.88 -24.16
N LEU A 658 -21.02 7.09 -25.29
CA LEU A 658 -21.89 8.26 -25.53
C LEU A 658 -22.86 8.48 -24.37
N GLY A 659 -22.91 9.71 -23.85
CA GLY A 659 -23.78 10.09 -22.74
C GLY A 659 -23.25 9.79 -21.34
N PHE A 660 -22.01 9.29 -21.22
CA PHE A 660 -21.33 9.15 -19.93
C PHE A 660 -19.98 9.86 -19.92
N GLU A 661 -19.77 10.72 -18.93
CA GLU A 661 -18.47 11.27 -18.59
C GLU A 661 -18.17 11.03 -17.11
N PRO A 662 -16.92 10.68 -16.75
CA PRO A 662 -16.51 10.61 -15.35
C PRO A 662 -16.51 12.00 -14.72
N LEU A 663 -16.56 12.03 -13.38
CA LEU A 663 -16.34 13.28 -12.66
C LEU A 663 -14.90 13.74 -12.88
N ARG A 664 -14.71 15.01 -13.25
CA ARG A 664 -13.40 15.61 -13.52
C ARG A 664 -12.94 16.48 -12.36
N THR A 665 -11.63 16.49 -12.11
CA THR A 665 -11.00 17.39 -11.15
C THR A 665 -10.75 18.76 -11.80
N GLU A 666 -10.92 19.83 -11.02
CA GLU A 666 -10.52 21.19 -11.42
C GLU A 666 -8.99 21.38 -11.37
N GLN A 667 -8.30 20.48 -10.68
CA GLN A 667 -6.84 20.49 -10.52
C GLN A 667 -6.26 19.29 -11.26
N LEU A 668 -5.62 19.53 -12.41
CA LEU A 668 -4.98 18.48 -13.19
C LEU A 668 -3.65 18.07 -12.55
N ALA A 669 -3.40 16.76 -12.48
CA ALA A 669 -2.09 16.26 -12.10
C ALA A 669 -1.14 16.31 -13.31
N GLU A 670 0.00 16.99 -13.18
CA GLU A 670 1.10 16.86 -14.14
C GLU A 670 1.75 15.49 -13.94
N MET A 671 1.47 14.56 -14.85
CA MET A 671 2.06 13.22 -14.87
C MET A 671 2.59 12.94 -16.27
N LYS A 672 3.81 12.38 -16.33
CA LYS A 672 4.43 11.96 -17.58
C LYS A 672 4.68 10.46 -17.53
N VAL A 673 4.50 9.78 -18.65
CA VAL A 673 4.98 8.41 -18.81
C VAL A 673 6.50 8.43 -18.67
N LEU A 674 7.02 7.66 -17.71
CA LEU A 674 8.45 7.58 -17.51
C LEU A 674 9.08 6.70 -18.61
N SER A 675 9.78 7.31 -19.54
CA SER A 675 10.51 6.64 -20.63
C SER A 675 12.02 6.52 -20.33
N SER A 676 12.37 5.95 -19.16
CA SER A 676 13.77 5.70 -18.83
C SER A 676 14.18 4.27 -19.20
N PRO A 677 15.36 4.04 -19.83
CA PRO A 677 15.87 2.69 -20.02
C PRO A 677 16.12 1.97 -18.69
N VAL A 678 16.37 2.73 -17.60
CA VAL A 678 16.62 2.18 -16.25
C VAL A 678 15.43 1.36 -15.74
N VAL A 679 14.20 1.81 -15.99
CA VAL A 679 13.02 1.06 -15.51
C VAL A 679 12.75 -0.22 -16.29
N LYS A 680 13.40 -0.38 -17.46
CA LYS A 680 13.38 -1.62 -18.24
C LYS A 680 14.53 -2.56 -17.89
N ASP A 681 15.50 -2.13 -17.07
CA ASP A 681 16.59 -2.98 -16.60
C ASP A 681 16.01 -4.15 -15.76
N PRO A 682 16.37 -5.42 -16.05
CA PRO A 682 15.93 -6.59 -15.28
C PRO A 682 16.22 -6.52 -13.78
N TYR A 683 17.28 -5.82 -13.36
CA TYR A 683 17.62 -5.62 -11.95
C TYR A 683 16.82 -4.49 -11.29
N CYS A 684 16.09 -3.70 -12.09
CA CYS A 684 15.15 -2.69 -11.63
C CYS A 684 13.71 -3.26 -11.66
N SER A 685 13.32 -3.86 -12.79
CA SER A 685 12.04 -4.53 -13.02
C SER A 685 12.24 -6.03 -13.25
N PRO A 686 12.34 -6.87 -12.20
CA PRO A 686 12.58 -8.31 -12.35
C PRO A 686 11.49 -9.04 -13.13
N LEU A 687 10.30 -8.47 -13.27
CA LEU A 687 9.26 -9.01 -14.15
C LEU A 687 9.70 -9.04 -15.63
N LEU A 688 10.56 -8.11 -16.04
CA LEU A 688 11.10 -8.01 -17.40
C LEU A 688 12.37 -8.83 -17.60
N ALA A 689 12.81 -9.59 -16.59
CA ALA A 689 14.03 -10.36 -16.69
C ALA A 689 13.93 -11.47 -17.75
N PRO A 690 14.97 -11.66 -18.57
CA PRO A 690 15.05 -12.80 -19.49
C PRO A 690 15.07 -14.13 -18.73
N ASP A 691 14.60 -15.20 -19.39
CA ASP A 691 14.48 -16.55 -18.83
C ASP A 691 15.74 -17.03 -18.10
N ASN A 692 16.91 -16.72 -18.67
CA ASN A 692 18.20 -17.16 -18.14
C ASN A 692 18.54 -16.54 -16.77
N LEU A 693 18.04 -15.33 -16.47
CA LEU A 693 18.24 -14.69 -15.16
C LEU A 693 17.24 -15.21 -14.11
N LEU A 694 16.08 -15.70 -14.54
CA LEU A 694 15.08 -16.29 -13.65
C LEU A 694 15.37 -17.76 -13.37
N LYS A 695 15.97 -18.49 -14.32
CA LYS A 695 16.32 -19.89 -14.16
C LYS A 695 17.35 -20.08 -13.05
N GLY A 696 17.04 -20.97 -12.11
CA GLY A 696 17.90 -21.30 -10.98
C GLY A 696 17.76 -20.36 -9.77
N LEU A 697 16.81 -19.42 -9.80
CA LEU A 697 16.41 -18.70 -8.59
C LEU A 697 15.87 -19.69 -7.54
N PRO A 698 16.02 -19.37 -6.24
CA PRO A 698 15.48 -20.22 -5.19
C PRO A 698 13.94 -20.18 -5.18
N PRO A 699 13.28 -21.08 -4.43
CA PRO A 699 11.84 -21.02 -4.24
C PRO A 699 11.37 -19.63 -3.79
N ILE A 700 10.35 -19.09 -4.48
CA ILE A 700 9.81 -17.76 -4.22
C ILE A 700 8.39 -17.87 -3.69
N HIS A 701 8.16 -17.37 -2.48
CA HIS A 701 6.84 -17.23 -1.88
C HIS A 701 6.37 -15.79 -1.99
N ILE A 702 5.35 -15.53 -2.81
CA ILE A 702 4.77 -14.20 -3.00
C ILE A 702 3.49 -14.11 -2.18
N VAL A 703 3.37 -13.08 -1.33
CA VAL A 703 2.16 -12.78 -0.56
C VAL A 703 1.59 -11.45 -1.06
N ALA A 704 0.62 -11.48 -1.97
CA ALA A 704 0.00 -10.31 -2.57
C ALA A 704 -1.31 -9.93 -1.89
N CYS A 705 -1.83 -8.73 -2.15
CA CYS A 705 -3.11 -8.26 -1.66
C CYS A 705 -4.14 -8.20 -2.79
N ALA A 706 -5.36 -8.68 -2.54
CA ALA A 706 -6.43 -8.64 -3.54
C ALA A 706 -6.83 -7.19 -3.92
N LEU A 707 -6.65 -6.22 -3.02
CA LEU A 707 -7.05 -4.82 -3.20
C LEU A 707 -5.82 -3.91 -3.24
N ASP A 708 -4.82 -4.29 -4.04
CA ASP A 708 -3.54 -3.57 -4.19
C ASP A 708 -3.27 -3.26 -5.67
N PRO A 709 -2.87 -2.02 -5.99
CA PRO A 709 -2.37 -1.66 -7.31
C PRO A 709 -1.31 -2.60 -7.91
N MET A 710 -0.49 -3.26 -7.08
CA MET A 710 0.60 -4.17 -7.49
C MET A 710 0.16 -5.64 -7.62
N LEU A 711 -1.14 -5.95 -7.52
CA LEU A 711 -1.61 -7.34 -7.62
C LEU A 711 -1.24 -7.97 -8.97
N ASP A 712 -1.47 -7.26 -10.07
CA ASP A 712 -1.19 -7.81 -11.41
C ASP A 712 0.31 -8.03 -11.63
N ASP A 713 1.17 -7.17 -11.08
CA ASP A 713 2.63 -7.33 -11.05
C ASP A 713 3.00 -8.70 -10.42
N SER A 714 2.42 -8.99 -9.26
CA SER A 714 2.65 -10.23 -8.50
C SER A 714 2.14 -11.47 -9.23
N VAL A 715 0.93 -11.39 -9.80
CA VAL A 715 0.32 -12.49 -10.56
C VAL A 715 1.14 -12.80 -11.81
N MET A 716 1.52 -11.77 -12.58
CA MET A 716 2.31 -11.95 -13.80
C MET A 716 3.72 -12.44 -13.50
N PHE A 717 4.35 -11.97 -12.43
CA PHE A 717 5.65 -12.48 -12.03
C PHE A 717 5.59 -13.95 -11.60
N ALA A 718 4.57 -14.33 -10.84
CA ALA A 718 4.35 -15.72 -10.47
C ALA A 718 4.12 -16.61 -11.71
N LYS A 719 3.28 -16.18 -12.66
CA LYS A 719 3.09 -16.88 -13.95
C LYS A 719 4.41 -17.03 -14.70
N ARG A 720 5.22 -15.98 -14.73
CA ARG A 720 6.52 -15.97 -15.40
C ARG A 720 7.48 -16.99 -14.80
N LEU A 721 7.65 -16.98 -13.48
CA LEU A 721 8.47 -17.96 -12.76
C LEU A 721 7.99 -19.40 -13.02
N ARG A 722 6.68 -19.64 -12.97
CA ARG A 722 6.08 -20.95 -13.28
C ARG A 722 6.38 -21.38 -14.72
N SER A 723 6.31 -20.48 -15.69
CA SER A 723 6.58 -20.77 -17.11
C SER A 723 8.02 -21.25 -17.37
N VAL A 724 8.99 -20.81 -16.55
CA VAL A 724 10.40 -21.23 -16.64
C VAL A 724 10.75 -22.33 -15.63
N ASN A 725 9.74 -23.04 -15.11
CA ASN A 725 9.84 -24.12 -14.13
C ASN A 725 10.55 -23.72 -12.82
N GLN A 726 10.43 -22.45 -12.40
CA GLN A 726 10.90 -22.03 -11.08
C GLN A 726 9.85 -22.28 -10.00
N PRO A 727 10.23 -22.84 -8.83
CA PRO A 727 9.30 -23.05 -7.73
C PRO A 727 8.76 -21.70 -7.22
N VAL A 728 7.44 -21.52 -7.32
CA VAL A 728 6.77 -20.30 -6.87
C VAL A 728 5.44 -20.65 -6.23
N THR A 729 5.12 -19.96 -5.13
CA THR A 729 3.78 -19.97 -4.54
C THR A 729 3.24 -18.54 -4.48
N LEU A 730 1.95 -18.37 -4.79
CA LEU A 730 1.25 -17.12 -4.64
C LEU A 730 0.16 -17.28 -3.57
N CYS A 731 0.23 -16.49 -2.51
CA CYS A 731 -0.84 -16.32 -1.54
C CYS A 731 -1.44 -14.93 -1.76
N VAL A 732 -2.77 -14.83 -1.82
CA VAL A 732 -3.45 -13.54 -1.97
C VAL A 732 -4.32 -13.30 -0.75
N VAL A 733 -3.99 -12.24 0.00
CA VAL A 733 -4.76 -11.84 1.17
C VAL A 733 -5.93 -10.95 0.76
N ASP A 734 -7.10 -11.25 1.30
CA ASP A 734 -8.33 -10.53 1.01
C ASP A 734 -8.51 -9.30 1.92
N ASP A 735 -9.16 -8.26 1.40
CA ASP A 735 -9.68 -7.10 2.15
C ASP A 735 -8.63 -6.26 2.91
N LEU A 736 -7.35 -6.45 2.59
CA LEU A 736 -6.22 -5.71 3.13
C LEU A 736 -5.54 -4.83 2.06
N PRO A 737 -5.02 -3.65 2.44
CA PRO A 737 -4.30 -2.75 1.54
C PRO A 737 -2.86 -3.20 1.33
N HIS A 738 -2.18 -2.50 0.42
CA HIS A 738 -0.72 -2.49 0.36
C HIS A 738 -0.12 -2.14 1.73
N GLY A 739 1.05 -2.68 2.07
CA GLY A 739 1.73 -2.34 3.32
C GLY A 739 1.11 -2.93 4.60
N PHE A 740 0.31 -3.99 4.51
CA PHE A 740 -0.37 -4.58 5.68
C PHE A 740 0.59 -5.04 6.79
N LEU A 741 1.85 -5.38 6.48
CA LEU A 741 2.84 -5.82 7.49
C LEU A 741 3.12 -4.73 8.52
N SER A 742 3.21 -3.48 8.06
CA SER A 742 3.38 -2.30 8.92
C SER A 742 2.16 -2.04 9.81
N LEU A 743 1.00 -2.61 9.45
CA LEU A 743 -0.26 -2.50 10.20
C LEU A 743 -0.54 -3.75 11.06
N SER A 744 0.37 -4.72 11.13
CA SER A 744 0.17 -6.02 11.82
C SER A 744 -0.20 -5.92 13.31
N GLN A 745 0.20 -4.84 13.98
CA GLN A 745 -0.13 -4.62 15.39
C GLN A 745 -1.53 -4.00 15.59
N LEU A 746 -2.15 -3.47 14.54
CA LEU A 746 -3.37 -2.67 14.62
C LEU A 746 -4.67 -3.47 14.45
N SER A 747 -4.62 -4.58 13.71
CA SER A 747 -5.81 -5.41 13.48
C SER A 747 -5.46 -6.89 13.52
N LYS A 748 -6.47 -7.72 13.75
CA LYS A 748 -6.32 -9.17 13.75
C LYS A 748 -6.02 -9.66 12.33
N GLU A 749 -6.70 -9.12 11.33
CA GLU A 749 -6.58 -9.52 9.94
C GLU A 749 -5.17 -9.24 9.40
N THR A 750 -4.61 -8.06 9.68
CA THR A 750 -3.22 -7.72 9.31
C THR A 750 -2.19 -8.57 10.04
N ARG A 751 -2.46 -8.97 11.28
CA ARG A 751 -1.62 -9.92 12.04
C ARG A 751 -1.64 -11.31 11.43
N GLU A 752 -2.81 -11.82 11.07
CA GLU A 752 -2.95 -13.11 10.40
C GLU A 752 -2.22 -13.13 9.06
N ALA A 753 -2.35 -12.08 8.26
CA ALA A 753 -1.58 -11.92 7.03
C ALA A 753 -0.06 -11.84 7.28
N ALA A 754 0.38 -11.16 8.34
CA ALA A 754 1.79 -11.12 8.72
C ALA A 754 2.33 -12.48 9.19
N MET A 755 1.51 -13.30 9.85
CA MET A 755 1.86 -14.67 10.21
C MET A 755 2.03 -15.55 8.97
N VAL A 756 1.19 -15.39 7.93
CA VAL A 756 1.37 -16.12 6.66
C VAL A 756 2.76 -15.86 6.05
N CYS A 757 3.20 -14.60 6.02
CA CYS A 757 4.56 -14.27 5.59
C CYS A 757 5.63 -14.94 6.47
N GLY A 758 5.45 -14.92 7.80
CA GLY A 758 6.34 -15.58 8.75
C GLY A 758 6.40 -17.10 8.56
N ASP A 759 5.27 -17.75 8.33
CA ASP A 759 5.16 -19.20 8.09
C ASP A 759 5.88 -19.60 6.80
N HIS A 760 5.78 -18.79 5.74
CA HIS A 760 6.56 -18.99 4.51
C HIS A 760 8.05 -18.71 4.70
N ALA A 761 8.42 -17.87 5.66
CA ALA A 761 9.79 -17.66 6.10
C ALA A 761 10.29 -18.75 7.08
N SER A 762 9.43 -19.71 7.46
CA SER A 762 9.83 -20.84 8.28
C SER A 762 10.52 -21.92 7.45
N THR A 763 11.26 -22.78 8.11
CA THR A 763 12.24 -23.68 7.50
C THR A 763 11.62 -24.89 6.78
N ALA A 764 10.34 -25.15 7.04
CA ALA A 764 9.55 -26.23 6.45
C ALA A 764 9.08 -25.91 5.03
N SER A 765 9.02 -24.63 4.63
CA SER A 765 8.55 -24.21 3.31
C SER A 765 9.62 -24.30 2.21
N TRP A 766 10.91 -24.45 2.56
CA TRP A 766 12.04 -24.42 1.60
C TRP A 766 12.56 -25.80 1.20
N SER A 767 12.06 -26.88 1.81
CA SER A 767 12.19 -28.24 1.26
C SER A 767 11.15 -28.42 0.16
N GLY A 768 11.57 -28.85 -1.04
CA GLY A 768 10.80 -28.90 -2.29
C GLY A 768 9.36 -29.45 -2.25
N PRO A 769 8.67 -29.42 -3.41
CA PRO A 769 7.23 -29.16 -3.51
C PRO A 769 6.39 -30.17 -2.74
N THR A 770 5.95 -29.80 -1.54
CA THR A 770 4.69 -30.31 -1.00
C THR A 770 3.60 -29.37 -1.51
N GLY A 771 3.03 -29.72 -2.66
CA GLY A 771 1.89 -29.04 -3.24
C GLY A 771 0.68 -29.16 -2.34
N ALA A 772 0.58 -28.26 -1.36
CA ALA A 772 -0.64 -27.90 -0.67
C ALA A 772 -0.37 -26.64 0.14
N CYS A 773 -0.80 -25.48 -0.36
CA CYS A 773 -1.25 -24.43 0.56
C CYS A 773 -2.23 -25.10 1.52
N ARG A 774 -1.96 -25.10 2.83
CA ARG A 774 -3.06 -25.31 3.77
C ARG A 774 -4.04 -24.19 3.47
N PRO A 775 -5.29 -24.48 3.07
CA PRO A 775 -6.32 -23.45 3.09
C PRO A 775 -6.31 -22.88 4.50
N LEU A 776 -6.38 -21.56 4.63
CA LEU A 776 -6.86 -20.96 5.88
C LEU A 776 -8.01 -21.83 6.36
N PRO A 777 -8.08 -22.25 7.64
CA PRO A 777 -9.27 -22.91 8.14
C PRO A 777 -10.42 -21.97 7.81
N GLY A 778 -11.21 -22.35 6.81
CA GLY A 778 -12.37 -21.63 6.35
C GLY A 778 -13.37 -21.69 7.48
N LYS A 779 -13.20 -20.81 8.48
CA LYS A 779 -14.35 -20.34 9.20
C LYS A 779 -15.10 -19.51 8.16
N PRO A 780 -16.35 -19.87 7.84
CA PRO A 780 -17.20 -18.93 7.12
C PRO A 780 -17.06 -17.61 7.88
N VAL A 781 -16.67 -16.55 7.16
CA VAL A 781 -16.91 -15.18 7.58
C VAL A 781 -18.33 -15.19 8.15
N PRO A 782 -18.57 -14.74 9.40
CA PRO A 782 -19.94 -14.52 9.82
C PRO A 782 -20.52 -13.67 8.72
N SER A 783 -21.55 -14.18 8.05
CA SER A 783 -22.38 -13.35 7.18
C SER A 783 -22.62 -12.04 7.92
N LEU A 784 -22.66 -10.93 7.18
CA LEU A 784 -23.14 -9.63 7.66
C LEU A 784 -24.65 -9.67 8.02
N LEU A 785 -25.06 -10.75 8.68
CA LEU A 785 -26.32 -11.10 9.29
C LEU A 785 -25.97 -11.71 10.65
N THR A 786 -25.65 -10.87 11.62
CA THR A 786 -26.10 -11.18 12.99
C THR A 786 -27.60 -10.88 13.00
N PRO A 787 -28.49 -11.87 13.16
CA PRO A 787 -29.86 -11.57 13.55
C PRO A 787 -29.80 -11.09 15.00
N TRP A 788 -30.07 -9.81 15.21
CA TRP A 788 -30.40 -9.32 16.54
C TRP A 788 -31.69 -10.03 16.98
N ARG A 789 -31.63 -10.69 18.14
CA ARG A 789 -32.79 -11.29 18.81
C ARG A 789 -33.87 -10.22 19.00
N GLU A 790 -35.08 -10.53 18.55
CA GLU A 790 -36.29 -9.80 18.93
C GLU A 790 -36.38 -9.73 20.45
N GLY A 791 -36.38 -8.50 20.97
CA GLY A 791 -36.81 -8.23 22.33
C GLY A 791 -38.30 -8.55 22.42
N SER A 792 -38.61 -9.66 23.08
CA SER A 792 -39.94 -10.08 23.45
C SER A 792 -40.69 -8.99 24.23
N SER A 793 -41.90 -8.68 23.78
CA SER A 793 -42.94 -7.95 24.50
C SER A 793 -43.29 -8.63 25.83
N PRO A 794 -43.78 -7.88 26.84
CA PRO A 794 -43.90 -8.35 28.21
C PRO A 794 -45.08 -9.32 28.40
N PRO A 795 -44.97 -10.34 29.26
CA PRO A 795 -46.12 -11.18 29.60
C PRO A 795 -46.96 -10.56 30.71
N ALA A 796 -48.27 -10.71 30.55
CA ALA A 796 -49.28 -10.44 31.57
C ALA A 796 -49.25 -11.47 32.71
N GLU A 797 -49.81 -11.04 33.84
CA GLU A 797 -49.89 -11.67 35.16
C GLU A 797 -50.38 -13.13 35.20
N GLY A 798 -49.95 -13.90 36.22
CA GLY A 798 -50.63 -15.15 36.58
C GLY A 798 -49.90 -16.11 37.56
N LEU A 799 -50.12 -15.91 38.86
CA LEU A 799 -50.25 -16.91 39.95
C LEU A 799 -49.27 -18.10 40.16
N LYS A 800 -48.45 -17.95 41.21
CA LYS A 800 -48.31 -18.78 42.45
C LYS A 800 -48.35 -20.34 42.44
N LEU A 801 -47.29 -20.88 43.07
CA LEU A 801 -47.23 -21.91 44.16
C LEU A 801 -46.95 -23.42 43.81
N PRO A 802 -46.38 -24.21 44.75
CA PRO A 802 -45.17 -25.04 44.54
C PRO A 802 -45.32 -26.52 45.00
N MET A 803 -44.26 -27.33 44.85
CA MET A 803 -43.82 -28.51 45.66
C MET A 803 -42.93 -29.38 44.76
N GLY A 804 -41.84 -30.04 45.16
CA GLY A 804 -41.15 -30.27 46.42
C GLY A 804 -40.26 -31.52 46.27
N ARG A 805 -39.06 -31.53 46.88
CA ARG A 805 -38.24 -32.69 47.37
C ARG A 805 -37.89 -33.82 46.35
N ALA A 806 -36.73 -34.47 46.32
CA ALA A 806 -35.63 -34.62 47.27
C ALA A 806 -34.46 -35.45 46.64
N ARG A 807 -33.25 -35.22 47.19
CA ARG A 807 -32.16 -36.16 47.57
C ARG A 807 -31.46 -37.00 46.47
N LEU A 808 -30.18 -36.72 46.16
CA LEU A 808 -28.92 -37.24 46.76
C LEU A 808 -28.41 -38.54 46.01
N PRO A 809 -27.15 -39.01 46.13
CA PRO A 809 -25.99 -38.50 45.38
C PRO A 809 -24.91 -39.57 45.03
N TRP A 810 -23.69 -39.16 44.61
CA TRP A 810 -22.41 -39.94 44.61
C TRP A 810 -22.32 -41.16 43.64
N GLN A 811 -21.22 -41.53 42.97
CA GLN A 811 -19.87 -41.03 42.67
C GLN A 811 -19.26 -42.06 41.64
N PRO A 812 -17.96 -42.09 41.26
CA PRO A 812 -17.56 -42.04 39.85
C PRO A 812 -16.62 -43.18 39.39
N ARG A 813 -16.02 -42.94 38.22
CA ARG A 813 -14.80 -43.53 37.61
C ARG A 813 -15.03 -44.73 36.68
N ILE A 814 -14.41 -44.64 35.51
CA ILE A 814 -13.25 -45.44 35.05
C ILE A 814 -13.24 -45.36 33.51
N THR A 815 -12.25 -44.67 32.95
CA THR A 815 -11.66 -44.94 31.62
C THR A 815 -10.88 -46.27 31.71
N PRO A 816 -10.75 -47.11 30.66
CA PRO A 816 -9.89 -46.71 29.53
C PRO A 816 -10.10 -47.40 28.15
N THR A 817 -9.57 -46.73 27.13
CA THR A 817 -8.76 -47.24 25.97
C THR A 817 -9.29 -48.27 24.97
N LEU A 818 -8.69 -48.17 23.76
CA LEU A 818 -8.61 -49.12 22.64
C LEU A 818 -9.83 -49.13 21.72
N GLU A 819 -9.74 -49.18 20.40
CA GLU A 819 -8.66 -49.08 19.40
C GLU A 819 -9.35 -49.22 18.03
N VAL A 820 -8.65 -48.91 16.94
CA VAL A 820 -8.69 -49.64 15.66
C VAL A 820 -9.90 -49.44 14.73
N SER A 821 -9.61 -48.75 13.60
CA SER A 821 -9.99 -49.07 12.21
C SER A 821 -11.47 -49.04 11.84
N ALA A 822 -11.91 -48.94 10.60
CA ALA A 822 -11.45 -48.43 9.31
C ALA A 822 -12.70 -48.51 8.42
N LEU A 823 -12.70 -47.81 7.29
CA LEU A 823 -13.55 -48.06 6.11
C LEU A 823 -15.06 -47.79 6.27
N LYS A 824 -15.47 -46.61 5.82
CA LYS A 824 -16.00 -46.44 4.46
C LYS A 824 -15.90 -45.00 3.99
#